data_AF-A0A0D5ZID7-F1
#
_entry.id   AF-A0A0D5ZID7-F1
#
_cell.length_a   1.000
_cell.length_b   1.000
_cell.length_c   1.000
_cell.angle_alpha   90.00
_cell.angle_beta   90.00
_cell.angle_gamma   90.00
#
_symmetry.space_group_name_H-M   'P 1'
#
loop_
_entity.id
_entity.type
_entity.pdbx_description
1 polymer ?
#
loop_
_entity_poly.entity_id
_entity_poly.type
_entity_poly.pdbx_seq_one_letter_code
_entity_poly.pdbx_strand_id
1 'polypeptide(L)'
;MFESSFRRIAKFSARHSTGIIIFWVIALILVAPSSTLFLSNTSYNLGGSIVPANSMAQKASDLQTQYFSSSEGPGSNGSALIIVTSNTSVTTQKGAAGIISLEQNVTSYLKTVNGYDNITTAFTLENSTLYHFSEGLKQELNSTYSLISSINNQMTVLNNSVNQTVGLIYGLPAYYLSVFSNTGGNVSLAYSQTVNSTGYTEPAVSYVNNFTQYWNSTYTYYTPTNLQNAMNDSINWALHNSTSPFYALLQNTPQQRDLIYAINANYSFFSYLGTAGSYYKDTNYTGFVRNYTISTFSSQLSSNSTLVSFIGDSLNLTVNGFLESVYGLGQPATDPQIMQLMVPMVANGTKYTLKGNPLITYNGQTLEGFLRALNSTDNIESLVRSEILHGSFASYPVIPTPYVFHQFVGYDNSTTIMIASFSENYSLTVVNTVTDISNNYSKSGGMLPSSHYYVAGTSALDQQLSNEILNGMVRALVIGIALSIIIVGLFFRSPVAAFIPLAIFAFSTVLSMGLNGLLYQYVFHASISFITPTLLLILILGLTSDYVVYIMSRYRQERRRGNPTALFDAGQWAGHAVFTSGITVALSYIVLWLSNIPIFSDSGLTNAIGVGISIALANTFLIAILEKTGTKLFWPSDITHAEKFPLEKSMTRIAGVVKNNKKKMLVVFLVVTFLASYVYFETPTSMNVFDLVPSSSGIQALEVVNNSFNGDFFDRGFIVMKFASPLVSNGNYNLTEMGQISAVEKALMNQNEITQVYGPTFPYGSFVPPDFSTVPSSYNSTYRNQTNSFIGSDSHFATIDFQLSSVSWRDQASNFVKTLPTLINGTLESSGATAQGTVQNYYIGGLTQSLNDAHTYTESTFVKMVPILLIAIFAVLLIQLSSLFTPIRLIAMVVSSVLAALSAVFLIIYYGQGEPILIFLPLFTFITLLAVGLDYDIFMVTRVREEVMKGATDEEATLLSIKENGGVIVTLGMLLFVTFGALYTSGIGIMEEIGLGLALGVIVDTFISWPFFVPTIMMFLKKWNWWPYKMNSKDNDN
;
A
#
# COMPACT_ATOMS: atom_id res chain seq x y z
N MET A 1 45.35 -4.65 -39.18
CA MET A 1 46.18 -4.20 -38.03
C MET A 1 46.06 -5.14 -36.83
N PHE A 2 44.88 -5.66 -36.49
CA PHE A 2 44.67 -6.51 -35.29
C PHE A 2 44.89 -8.02 -35.50
N GLU A 3 44.79 -8.54 -36.72
CA GLU A 3 44.89 -9.98 -37.03
C GLU A 3 46.23 -10.59 -36.57
N SER A 4 47.34 -9.88 -36.74
CA SER A 4 48.67 -10.34 -36.30
C SER A 4 48.78 -10.46 -34.78
N SER A 5 48.05 -9.63 -34.03
CA SER A 5 47.98 -9.69 -32.56
C SER A 5 47.20 -10.92 -32.09
N PHE A 6 46.06 -11.23 -32.70
CA PHE A 6 45.27 -12.42 -32.37
C PHE A 6 46.01 -13.72 -32.68
N ARG A 7 46.79 -13.75 -33.78
CA ARG A 7 47.69 -14.88 -34.06
C ARG A 7 48.75 -15.06 -32.97
N ARG A 8 49.28 -13.96 -32.40
CA ARG A 8 50.24 -14.02 -31.27
C ARG A 8 49.57 -14.52 -30.00
N ILE A 9 48.36 -14.06 -29.69
CA ILE A 9 47.57 -14.54 -28.54
C ILE A 9 47.30 -16.04 -28.67
N ALA A 10 46.87 -16.51 -29.85
CA ALA A 10 46.63 -17.92 -30.10
C ALA A 10 47.92 -18.77 -29.95
N LYS A 11 49.05 -18.29 -30.49
CA LYS A 11 50.37 -18.95 -30.33
C LYS A 11 50.82 -18.98 -28.87
N PHE A 12 50.69 -17.86 -28.16
CA PHE A 12 51.01 -17.79 -26.74
C PHE A 12 50.14 -18.76 -25.93
N SER A 13 48.84 -18.80 -26.24
CA SER A 13 47.89 -19.64 -25.53
C SER A 13 48.12 -21.13 -25.73
N ALA A 14 48.36 -21.54 -26.98
CA ALA A 14 48.71 -22.92 -27.29
C ALA A 14 50.04 -23.34 -26.64
N ARG A 15 51.08 -22.49 -26.74
CA ARG A 15 52.42 -22.78 -26.19
C ARG A 15 52.41 -22.92 -24.66
N HIS A 16 51.59 -22.15 -23.97
CA HIS A 16 51.45 -22.19 -22.50
C HIS A 16 50.13 -22.80 -22.05
N SER A 17 49.57 -23.73 -22.83
CA SER A 17 48.22 -24.28 -22.61
C SER A 17 48.00 -24.81 -21.20
N THR A 18 48.97 -25.53 -20.62
CA THR A 18 48.89 -25.98 -19.22
C THR A 18 48.84 -24.83 -18.22
N GLY A 19 49.67 -23.81 -18.40
CA GLY A 19 49.72 -22.65 -17.48
C GLY A 19 48.45 -21.81 -17.53
N ILE A 20 47.86 -21.63 -18.71
CA ILE A 20 46.60 -20.88 -18.88
C ILE A 20 45.42 -21.64 -18.30
N ILE A 21 45.36 -22.96 -18.47
CA ILE A 21 44.32 -23.78 -17.84
C ILE A 21 44.43 -23.65 -16.31
N ILE A 22 45.64 -23.76 -15.75
CA ILE A 22 45.87 -23.59 -14.31
C ILE A 22 45.47 -22.19 -13.86
N PHE A 23 45.86 -21.13 -14.59
CA PHE A 23 45.51 -19.75 -14.26
C PHE A 23 43.99 -19.55 -14.13
N TRP A 24 43.22 -19.98 -15.13
CA TRP A 24 41.76 -19.81 -15.10
C TRP A 24 41.09 -20.69 -14.04
N VAL A 25 41.60 -21.89 -13.76
CA VAL A 25 41.12 -22.74 -12.67
C VAL A 25 41.41 -22.10 -11.30
N ILE A 26 42.59 -21.51 -11.10
CA ILE A 26 42.92 -20.77 -9.88
C ILE A 26 42.02 -19.54 -9.74
N ALA A 27 41.83 -18.77 -10.82
CA ALA A 27 40.93 -17.62 -10.81
C ALA A 27 39.50 -18.04 -10.43
N LEU A 28 39.02 -19.16 -10.99
CA LEU A 28 37.71 -19.73 -10.63
C LEU A 28 37.64 -20.07 -9.15
N ILE A 29 38.62 -20.80 -8.61
CA ILE A 29 38.65 -21.21 -7.19
C ILE A 29 38.68 -20.00 -6.26
N LEU A 30 39.44 -18.95 -6.61
CA LEU A 30 39.54 -17.73 -5.80
C LEU A 30 38.25 -16.91 -5.80
N VAL A 31 37.55 -16.84 -6.94
CA VAL A 31 36.36 -16.00 -7.13
C VAL A 31 35.06 -16.72 -6.79
N ALA A 32 35.03 -18.05 -6.87
CA ALA A 32 33.82 -18.86 -6.64
C ALA A 32 33.13 -18.60 -5.29
N PRO A 33 33.82 -18.44 -4.14
CA PRO A 33 33.17 -18.12 -2.87
C PRO A 33 32.40 -16.79 -2.90
N SER A 34 32.84 -15.84 -3.73
CA SER A 34 32.20 -14.53 -3.88
C SER A 34 31.00 -14.55 -4.83
N SER A 35 30.79 -15.63 -5.59
CA SER A 35 29.66 -15.71 -6.54
C SER A 35 28.29 -15.70 -5.86
N THR A 36 28.20 -16.17 -4.62
CA THR A 36 26.97 -16.14 -3.82
C THR A 36 26.60 -14.72 -3.40
N LEU A 37 27.58 -13.82 -3.26
CA LEU A 37 27.35 -12.41 -2.91
C LEU A 37 26.49 -11.69 -3.95
N PHE A 38 26.62 -12.08 -5.22
CA PHE A 38 25.83 -11.49 -6.30
C PHE A 38 24.33 -11.79 -6.13
N LEU A 39 23.98 -13.02 -5.76
CA LEU A 39 22.60 -13.40 -5.48
C LEU A 39 22.10 -12.79 -4.16
N SER A 40 22.94 -12.67 -3.13
CA SER A 40 22.54 -12.06 -1.86
C SER A 40 22.34 -10.54 -1.94
N ASN A 41 23.05 -9.86 -2.85
CA ASN A 41 22.90 -8.42 -3.10
C ASN A 41 21.74 -8.09 -4.04
N THR A 42 21.02 -9.10 -4.52
CA THR A 42 19.85 -8.91 -5.38
C THR A 42 18.67 -8.43 -4.53
N SER A 43 18.17 -7.23 -4.83
CA SER A 43 16.97 -6.64 -4.26
C SER A 43 15.74 -7.09 -5.04
N TYR A 44 14.72 -7.55 -4.31
CA TYR A 44 13.41 -7.94 -4.86
C TYR A 44 12.34 -6.87 -4.63
N ASN A 45 12.73 -5.70 -4.12
CA ASN A 45 11.81 -4.57 -3.91
C ASN A 45 11.48 -3.91 -5.27
N LEU A 46 10.30 -4.24 -5.81
CA LEU A 46 9.78 -3.67 -7.06
C LEU A 46 9.62 -2.15 -6.97
N GLY A 47 8.95 -1.66 -5.92
CA GLY A 47 8.60 -0.24 -5.77
C GLY A 47 9.82 0.68 -5.80
N GLY A 48 10.86 0.36 -5.01
CA GLY A 48 12.09 1.14 -4.95
C GLY A 48 12.99 0.99 -6.18
N SER A 49 12.85 -0.10 -6.95
CA SER A 49 13.69 -0.34 -8.13
C SER A 49 13.25 0.45 -9.36
N ILE A 50 11.97 0.84 -9.44
CA ILE A 50 11.37 1.49 -10.63
C ILE A 50 11.50 3.02 -10.57
N VAL A 51 11.54 3.63 -9.39
CA VAL A 51 11.46 5.10 -9.23
C VAL A 51 12.76 5.77 -9.71
N PRO A 52 12.70 6.71 -10.67
CA PRO A 52 13.87 7.48 -11.08
C PRO A 52 14.35 8.42 -9.98
N ALA A 53 15.68 8.55 -9.86
CA ALA A 53 16.29 9.54 -8.97
C ALA A 53 15.89 10.98 -9.36
N ASN A 54 15.62 11.82 -8.36
CA ASN A 54 15.19 13.22 -8.52
C ASN A 54 13.83 13.45 -9.22
N SER A 55 13.03 12.40 -9.38
CA SER A 55 11.66 12.47 -9.91
C SER A 55 10.72 13.28 -8.99
N MET A 56 9.54 13.63 -9.50
CA MET A 56 8.53 14.34 -8.68
C MET A 56 8.07 13.45 -7.53
N ALA A 57 7.82 12.16 -7.83
CA ALA A 57 7.45 11.15 -6.84
C ALA A 57 8.51 11.00 -5.74
N GLN A 58 9.80 10.88 -6.12
CA GLN A 58 10.87 10.73 -5.14
C GLN A 58 10.97 11.95 -4.23
N LYS A 59 10.92 13.17 -4.79
CA LYS A 59 10.95 14.40 -3.99
C LYS A 59 9.75 14.51 -3.05
N ALA A 60 8.56 14.12 -3.51
CA ALA A 60 7.38 14.07 -2.67
C ALA A 60 7.57 13.10 -1.49
N SER A 61 8.08 11.89 -1.77
CA SER A 61 8.36 10.87 -0.75
C SER A 61 9.43 11.31 0.26
N ASP A 62 10.50 11.98 -0.21
CA ASP A 62 11.57 12.51 0.63
C ASP A 62 11.01 13.60 1.57
N LEU A 63 10.21 14.53 1.05
CA LEU A 63 9.55 15.58 1.83
C LEU A 63 8.52 15.01 2.82
N GLN A 64 7.74 14.01 2.41
CA GLN A 64 6.79 13.33 3.29
C GLN A 64 7.52 12.69 4.47
N THR A 65 8.60 11.97 4.20
CA THR A 65 9.45 11.33 5.23
C THR A 65 10.11 12.37 6.13
N GLN A 66 10.57 13.48 5.58
CA GLN A 66 11.27 14.54 6.33
C GLN A 66 10.34 15.32 7.27
N TYR A 67 9.12 15.65 6.83
CA TYR A 67 8.26 16.60 7.53
C TYR A 67 7.02 15.99 8.18
N PHE A 68 6.57 14.81 7.76
CA PHE A 68 5.29 14.21 8.21
C PHE A 68 5.50 12.90 8.97
N SER A 69 6.74 12.60 9.39
CA SER A 69 7.14 11.45 10.19
C SER A 69 6.66 11.55 11.65
N SER A 70 5.33 11.60 11.80
CA SER A 70 4.57 11.30 13.02
C SER A 70 3.24 10.61 12.73
N SER A 71 2.94 10.27 11.47
CA SER A 71 1.88 9.33 11.14
C SER A 71 2.52 7.99 10.79
N GLU A 72 2.48 7.08 11.76
CA GLU A 72 2.65 5.64 11.55
C GLU A 72 1.56 5.16 10.58
N GLY A 73 1.75 5.40 9.28
CA GLY A 73 1.27 4.47 8.29
C GLY A 73 1.97 3.13 8.54
N PRO A 74 1.34 1.98 8.25
CA PRO A 74 1.94 0.68 8.47
C PRO A 74 3.21 0.56 7.62
N GLY A 75 4.39 0.88 8.18
CA GLY A 75 5.63 0.95 7.42
C GLY A 75 6.84 1.66 8.04
N SER A 76 6.80 2.23 9.25
CA SER A 76 8.03 2.73 9.88
C SER A 76 8.73 1.63 10.68
N ASN A 77 9.85 1.15 10.12
CA ASN A 77 10.80 0.12 10.61
C ASN A 77 10.29 -1.32 10.73
N GLY A 78 8.99 -1.55 10.78
CA GLY A 78 8.40 -2.88 10.83
C GLY A 78 7.86 -3.40 9.51
N SER A 79 7.92 -4.72 9.28
CA SER A 79 7.25 -5.36 8.15
C SER A 79 5.79 -5.69 8.50
N ALA A 80 4.85 -5.36 7.63
CA ALA A 80 3.45 -5.71 7.81
C ALA A 80 3.10 -6.95 6.98
N LEU A 81 2.40 -7.90 7.58
CA LEU A 81 1.75 -9.01 6.90
C LEU A 81 0.25 -8.70 6.87
N ILE A 82 -0.30 -8.55 5.67
CA ILE A 82 -1.69 -8.18 5.47
C ILE A 82 -2.46 -9.45 5.10
N ILE A 83 -3.56 -9.72 5.78
CA ILE A 83 -4.42 -10.87 5.50
C ILE A 83 -5.78 -10.32 5.08
N VAL A 84 -6.16 -10.58 3.84
CA VAL A 84 -7.44 -10.19 3.27
C VAL A 84 -8.33 -11.42 3.20
N THR A 85 -9.49 -11.31 3.82
CA THR A 85 -10.57 -12.30 3.70
C THR A 85 -11.63 -11.71 2.78
N SER A 86 -12.24 -12.53 1.91
CA SER A 86 -13.33 -12.09 1.02
C SER A 86 -14.48 -13.08 1.00
N ASN A 87 -15.64 -12.63 0.52
CA ASN A 87 -16.88 -13.41 0.46
C ASN A 87 -17.35 -13.89 1.85
N THR A 88 -17.00 -13.14 2.91
CA THR A 88 -17.36 -13.46 4.29
C THR A 88 -17.97 -12.25 4.97
N SER A 89 -19.29 -12.27 5.15
CA SER A 89 -19.99 -11.10 5.68
C SER A 89 -19.81 -10.92 7.19
N VAL A 90 -19.20 -9.80 7.60
CA VAL A 90 -19.01 -9.44 9.03
C VAL A 90 -20.32 -9.06 9.74
N THR A 91 -21.39 -8.80 8.98
CA THR A 91 -22.72 -8.50 9.54
C THR A 91 -23.47 -9.77 9.96
N THR A 92 -22.98 -10.95 9.56
CA THR A 92 -23.56 -12.23 9.99
C THR A 92 -22.80 -12.78 11.20
N GLN A 93 -23.52 -13.33 12.17
CA GLN A 93 -22.92 -13.93 13.37
C GLN A 93 -21.89 -15.01 13.03
N LYS A 94 -22.19 -15.87 12.03
CA LYS A 94 -21.27 -16.91 11.57
C LYS A 94 -20.02 -16.33 10.90
N GLY A 95 -20.16 -15.29 10.08
CA GLY A 95 -19.04 -14.63 9.42
C GLY A 95 -18.11 -13.94 10.42
N ALA A 96 -18.67 -13.14 11.34
CA ALA A 96 -17.92 -12.48 12.41
C ALA A 96 -17.18 -13.48 13.31
N ALA A 97 -17.87 -14.51 13.82
CA ALA A 97 -17.26 -15.53 14.66
C ALA A 97 -16.16 -16.33 13.91
N GLY A 98 -16.35 -16.58 12.62
CA GLY A 98 -15.35 -17.22 11.77
C GLY A 98 -14.09 -16.38 11.60
N ILE A 99 -14.24 -15.07 11.35
CA ILE A 99 -13.11 -14.14 11.19
C ILE A 99 -12.34 -13.98 12.50
N ILE A 100 -13.05 -13.83 13.64
CA ILE A 100 -12.43 -13.76 14.97
C ILE A 100 -11.66 -15.05 15.30
N SER A 101 -12.23 -16.22 14.97
CA SER A 101 -11.55 -17.50 15.20
C SER A 101 -10.28 -17.64 14.34
N LEU A 102 -10.35 -17.20 13.08
CA LEU A 102 -9.18 -17.15 12.20
C LEU A 102 -8.10 -16.25 12.79
N GLU A 103 -8.46 -15.03 13.20
CA GLU A 103 -7.55 -14.07 13.83
C GLU A 103 -6.86 -14.67 15.06
N GLN A 104 -7.61 -15.35 15.95
CA GLN A 104 -7.06 -15.99 17.14
C GLN A 104 -6.04 -17.10 16.80
N ASN A 105 -6.33 -17.92 15.78
CA ASN A 105 -5.43 -18.99 15.36
C ASN A 105 -4.18 -18.47 14.66
N VAL A 106 -4.32 -17.46 13.79
CA VAL A 106 -3.19 -16.76 13.18
C VAL A 106 -2.33 -16.11 14.27
N THR A 107 -2.94 -15.37 15.20
CA THR A 107 -2.25 -14.73 16.33
C THR A 107 -1.50 -15.74 17.19
N SER A 108 -2.10 -16.91 17.44
CA SER A 108 -1.47 -17.97 18.23
C SER A 108 -0.20 -18.51 17.56
N TYR A 109 -0.19 -18.62 16.23
CA TYR A 109 1.01 -18.96 15.47
C TYR A 109 2.01 -17.80 15.45
N LEU A 110 1.56 -16.58 15.15
CA LEU A 110 2.46 -15.41 15.01
C LEU A 110 3.20 -15.06 16.30
N LYS A 111 2.61 -15.33 17.48
CA LYS A 111 3.30 -15.23 18.78
C LYS A 111 4.53 -16.15 18.90
N THR A 112 4.66 -17.17 18.06
CA THR A 112 5.85 -18.05 18.00
C THR A 112 6.93 -17.54 17.03
N VAL A 113 6.61 -16.53 16.22
CA VAL A 113 7.51 -15.95 15.22
C VAL A 113 8.29 -14.80 15.86
N ASN A 114 9.61 -14.80 15.69
CA ASN A 114 10.45 -13.70 16.18
C ASN A 114 10.09 -12.38 15.49
N GLY A 115 10.07 -11.30 16.26
CA GLY A 115 9.76 -9.96 15.77
C GLY A 115 8.28 -9.67 15.58
N TYR A 116 7.35 -10.57 15.92
CA TYR A 116 5.92 -10.24 15.91
C TYR A 116 5.55 -9.30 17.05
N ASP A 117 4.85 -8.20 16.73
CA ASP A 117 4.42 -7.19 17.71
C ASP A 117 2.93 -7.34 18.05
N ASN A 118 2.05 -7.13 17.07
CA ASN A 118 0.61 -7.21 17.24
C ASN A 118 -0.14 -7.54 15.94
N ILE A 119 -1.43 -7.86 16.06
CA ILE A 119 -2.36 -7.93 14.94
C ILE A 119 -3.47 -6.92 15.19
N THR A 120 -3.84 -6.17 14.16
CA THR A 120 -4.90 -5.17 14.20
C THR A 120 -5.97 -5.52 13.19
N THR A 121 -7.21 -5.58 13.64
CA THR A 121 -8.43 -5.84 12.86
C THR A 121 -9.54 -4.89 13.32
N ALA A 122 -10.67 -4.88 12.57
CA ALA A 122 -11.88 -4.19 13.03
C ALA A 122 -12.33 -4.66 14.42
N PHE A 123 -12.21 -5.96 14.69
CA PHE A 123 -12.65 -6.58 15.95
C PHE A 123 -11.72 -6.29 17.12
N THR A 124 -10.39 -6.24 16.91
CA THR A 124 -9.46 -5.89 17.99
C THR A 124 -9.64 -4.44 18.44
N LEU A 125 -9.83 -3.53 17.47
CA LEU A 125 -10.06 -2.11 17.74
C LEU A 125 -11.41 -1.90 18.45
N GLU A 126 -12.42 -2.63 18.01
CA GLU A 126 -13.72 -2.60 18.65
C GLU A 126 -13.70 -3.19 20.06
N ASN A 127 -12.98 -4.28 20.28
CA ASN A 127 -12.84 -4.88 21.61
C ASN A 127 -12.25 -3.90 22.64
N SER A 128 -11.17 -3.21 22.28
CA SER A 128 -10.56 -2.20 23.16
C SER A 128 -11.48 -0.99 23.35
N THR A 129 -12.12 -0.52 22.28
CA THR A 129 -13.05 0.61 22.31
C THR A 129 -14.25 0.30 23.18
N LEU A 130 -14.91 -0.84 22.95
CA LEU A 130 -16.09 -1.27 23.69
C LEU A 130 -15.74 -1.53 25.15
N TYR A 131 -14.57 -2.10 25.44
CA TYR A 131 -14.10 -2.28 26.82
C TYR A 131 -14.01 -0.95 27.57
N HIS A 132 -13.23 0.02 27.08
CA HIS A 132 -13.05 1.30 27.76
C HIS A 132 -14.34 2.13 27.80
N PHE A 133 -15.15 2.06 26.74
CA PHE A 133 -16.47 2.67 26.73
C PHE A 133 -17.40 2.06 27.79
N SER A 134 -17.36 0.73 27.94
CA SER A 134 -18.14 0.01 28.96
C SER A 134 -17.69 0.36 30.38
N GLU A 135 -16.39 0.51 30.61
CA GLU A 135 -15.88 1.00 31.90
C GLU A 135 -16.40 2.40 32.22
N GLY A 136 -16.32 3.32 31.25
CA GLY A 136 -16.84 4.68 31.39
C GLY A 136 -18.34 4.71 31.65
N LEU A 137 -19.14 3.96 30.88
CA LEU A 137 -20.57 3.86 31.08
C LEU A 137 -20.95 3.22 32.42
N LYS A 138 -20.20 2.22 32.90
CA LYS A 138 -20.46 1.62 34.21
C LYS A 138 -20.22 2.63 35.33
N GLN A 139 -19.16 3.43 35.21
CA GLN A 139 -18.91 4.53 36.16
C GLN A 139 -20.02 5.60 36.09
N GLU A 140 -20.47 5.96 34.90
CA GLU A 140 -21.57 6.91 34.71
C GLU A 140 -22.88 6.37 35.30
N LEU A 141 -23.26 5.12 35.01
CA LEU A 141 -24.41 4.43 35.60
C LEU A 141 -24.34 4.42 37.13
N ASN A 142 -23.20 4.02 37.72
CA ASN A 142 -23.03 4.00 39.17
C ASN A 142 -23.13 5.42 39.79
N SER A 143 -22.58 6.42 39.10
CA SER A 143 -22.62 7.81 39.54
C SER A 143 -24.04 8.36 39.48
N THR A 144 -24.76 8.13 38.38
CA THR A 144 -26.17 8.51 38.23
C THR A 144 -27.06 7.78 39.22
N TYR A 145 -26.82 6.49 39.47
CA TYR A 145 -27.53 5.71 40.49
C TYR A 145 -27.35 6.32 41.88
N SER A 146 -26.09 6.56 42.29
CA SER A 146 -25.79 7.13 43.60
C SER A 146 -26.38 8.54 43.77
N LEU A 147 -26.38 9.34 42.70
CA LEU A 147 -26.98 10.67 42.68
C LEU A 147 -28.51 10.61 42.82
N ILE A 148 -29.18 9.78 42.01
CA ILE A 148 -30.64 9.60 42.08
C ILE A 148 -31.04 9.06 43.45
N SER A 149 -30.35 8.02 43.94
CA SER A 149 -30.64 7.41 45.24
C SER A 149 -30.43 8.40 46.40
N SER A 150 -29.33 9.15 46.40
CA SER A 150 -29.06 10.16 47.42
C SER A 150 -30.11 11.26 47.41
N ILE A 151 -30.44 11.80 46.24
CA ILE A 151 -31.44 12.88 46.12
C ILE A 151 -32.83 12.36 46.48
N ASN A 152 -33.24 11.18 46.04
CA ASN A 152 -34.53 10.59 46.39
C ASN A 152 -34.65 10.37 47.91
N ASN A 153 -33.62 9.83 48.56
CA ASN A 153 -33.60 9.68 50.00
C ASN A 153 -33.71 11.03 50.73
N GLN A 154 -32.96 12.04 50.29
CA GLN A 154 -33.02 13.38 50.88
C GLN A 154 -34.38 14.07 50.62
N MET A 155 -34.96 13.90 49.43
CA MET A 155 -36.31 14.37 49.10
C MET A 155 -37.38 13.68 49.95
N THR A 156 -37.22 12.38 50.23
CA THR A 156 -38.11 11.63 51.14
C THR A 156 -38.05 12.21 52.55
N VAL A 157 -36.85 12.48 53.07
CA VAL A 157 -36.66 13.12 54.39
C VAL A 157 -37.29 14.52 54.41
N LEU A 158 -37.07 15.33 53.37
CA LEU A 158 -37.65 16.67 53.29
C LEU A 158 -39.17 16.62 53.19
N ASN A 159 -39.75 15.78 52.33
CA ASN A 159 -41.20 15.63 52.20
C ASN A 159 -41.83 15.16 53.51
N ASN A 160 -41.19 14.23 54.23
CA ASN A 160 -41.65 13.81 55.56
C ASN A 160 -41.59 14.97 56.56
N SER A 161 -40.54 15.79 56.52
CA SER A 161 -40.42 17.01 57.33
C SER A 161 -41.49 18.05 56.99
N VAL A 162 -41.79 18.27 55.70
CA VAL A 162 -42.88 19.14 55.26
C VAL A 162 -44.22 18.62 55.77
N ASN A 163 -44.50 17.32 55.62
CA ASN A 163 -45.73 16.69 56.11
C ASN A 163 -45.90 16.84 57.63
N GLN A 164 -44.83 16.59 58.40
CA GLN A 164 -44.83 16.77 59.85
C GLN A 164 -45.05 18.23 60.24
N THR A 165 -44.42 19.17 59.53
CA THR A 165 -44.54 20.61 59.78
C THR A 165 -45.94 21.13 59.42
N VAL A 166 -46.53 20.67 58.33
CA VAL A 166 -47.93 20.96 57.95
C VAL A 166 -48.89 20.40 59.01
N GLY A 167 -48.64 19.19 59.52
CA GLY A 167 -49.37 18.62 60.64
C GLY A 167 -49.24 19.45 61.93
N LEU A 168 -48.07 20.03 62.18
CA LEU A 168 -47.84 20.94 63.30
C LEU A 168 -48.61 22.27 63.13
N ILE A 169 -48.48 22.93 61.97
CA ILE A 169 -49.08 24.25 61.71
C ILE A 169 -50.61 24.16 61.61
N TYR A 170 -51.16 23.18 60.90
CA TYR A 170 -52.59 23.11 60.61
C TYR A 170 -53.31 21.97 61.31
N GLY A 171 -52.64 20.85 61.57
CA GLY A 171 -53.24 19.72 62.29
C GLY A 171 -53.57 20.04 63.75
N LEU A 172 -52.72 20.81 64.44
CA LEU A 172 -52.97 21.23 65.82
C LEU A 172 -54.18 22.19 65.92
N PRO A 173 -54.27 23.28 65.13
CA PRO A 173 -55.48 24.10 65.10
C PRO A 173 -56.73 23.36 64.63
N ALA A 174 -56.63 22.42 63.69
CA ALA A 174 -57.76 21.62 63.22
C ALA A 174 -58.29 20.69 64.32
N TYR A 175 -57.38 20.01 65.04
CA TYR A 175 -57.74 19.19 66.19
C TYR A 175 -58.35 20.05 67.30
N TYR A 176 -57.74 21.19 67.61
CA TYR A 176 -58.28 22.16 68.56
C TYR A 176 -59.69 22.63 68.18
N LEU A 177 -59.94 22.94 66.90
CA LEU A 177 -61.25 23.33 66.38
C LEU A 177 -62.29 22.20 66.53
N SER A 178 -61.89 20.95 66.29
CA SER A 178 -62.77 19.79 66.47
C SER A 178 -63.19 19.60 67.93
N VAL A 179 -62.24 19.73 68.87
CA VAL A 179 -62.49 19.65 70.31
C VAL A 179 -63.31 20.85 70.79
N PHE A 180 -63.03 22.05 70.28
CA PHE A 180 -63.78 23.28 70.54
C PHE A 180 -65.25 23.16 70.10
N SER A 181 -65.49 22.57 68.93
CA SER A 181 -66.85 22.28 68.43
C SER A 181 -67.58 21.26 69.32
N ASN A 182 -66.91 20.14 69.66
CA ASN A 182 -67.47 19.06 70.48
C ASN A 182 -67.76 19.46 71.93
N THR A 183 -67.07 20.48 72.46
CA THR A 183 -67.26 21.00 73.82
C THR A 183 -68.25 22.18 73.89
N GLY A 184 -68.98 22.46 72.81
CA GLY A 184 -69.98 23.53 72.75
C GLY A 184 -69.38 24.94 72.79
N GLY A 185 -68.13 25.11 72.32
CA GLY A 185 -67.44 26.40 72.28
C GLY A 185 -66.70 26.79 73.57
N ASN A 186 -66.44 25.84 74.49
CA ASN A 186 -65.70 26.14 75.71
C ASN A 186 -64.17 26.13 75.48
N VAL A 187 -63.58 27.33 75.40
CA VAL A 187 -62.15 27.55 75.12
C VAL A 187 -61.21 26.87 76.13
N SER A 188 -61.54 26.90 77.42
CA SER A 188 -60.66 26.35 78.48
C SER A 188 -60.65 24.81 78.48
N LEU A 189 -61.82 24.20 78.24
CA LEU A 189 -61.94 22.75 78.04
C LEU A 189 -61.28 22.30 76.73
N ALA A 190 -61.45 23.06 75.65
CA ALA A 190 -60.84 22.76 74.36
C ALA A 190 -59.31 22.81 74.41
N TYR A 191 -58.74 23.82 75.06
CA TYR A 191 -57.29 23.93 75.26
C TYR A 191 -56.74 22.79 76.12
N SER A 192 -57.32 22.56 77.31
CA SER A 192 -56.84 21.50 78.22
C SER A 192 -56.96 20.11 77.62
N GLN A 193 -58.03 19.81 76.88
CA GLN A 193 -58.17 18.55 76.16
C GLN A 193 -57.18 18.47 74.99
N THR A 194 -56.97 19.53 74.21
CA THR A 194 -56.02 19.51 73.08
C THR A 194 -54.58 19.28 73.53
N VAL A 195 -54.15 19.92 74.62
CA VAL A 195 -52.78 19.77 75.16
C VAL A 195 -52.60 18.41 75.86
N ASN A 196 -53.61 17.91 76.60
CA ASN A 196 -53.48 16.65 77.36
C ASN A 196 -53.71 15.38 76.51
N SER A 197 -54.54 15.43 75.47
CA SER A 197 -54.90 14.24 74.67
C SER A 197 -53.90 13.86 73.60
N THR A 198 -52.93 14.73 73.30
CA THR A 198 -52.04 14.59 72.15
C THR A 198 -50.58 14.28 72.51
N GLY A 199 -50.19 14.46 73.78
CA GLY A 199 -48.86 14.08 74.27
C GLY A 199 -47.68 14.89 73.72
N TYR A 200 -47.92 16.09 73.18
CA TYR A 200 -46.87 16.90 72.55
C TYR A 200 -45.84 17.49 73.54
N THR A 201 -44.59 17.61 73.08
CA THR A 201 -43.49 18.27 73.81
C THR A 201 -43.29 19.73 73.33
N GLU A 202 -42.47 20.51 74.04
CA GLU A 202 -41.94 21.79 73.51
C GLU A 202 -41.19 21.49 72.20
N PRO A 203 -41.51 22.13 71.04
CA PRO A 203 -42.12 23.46 70.84
C PRO A 203 -43.63 23.51 70.49
N ALA A 204 -44.30 22.36 70.30
CA ALA A 204 -45.70 22.30 69.86
C ALA A 204 -46.67 22.86 70.92
N VAL A 205 -46.36 22.67 72.20
CA VAL A 205 -47.13 23.25 73.32
C VAL A 205 -47.04 24.79 73.30
N SER A 206 -45.84 25.35 73.10
CA SER A 206 -45.66 26.80 72.95
C SER A 206 -46.42 27.38 71.75
N TYR A 207 -46.46 26.67 70.63
CA TYR A 207 -47.26 27.05 69.46
C TYR A 207 -48.76 27.14 69.77
N VAL A 208 -49.31 26.07 70.34
CA VAL A 208 -50.73 26.00 70.73
C VAL A 208 -51.08 27.08 71.77
N ASN A 209 -50.17 27.38 72.71
CA ASN A 209 -50.34 28.47 73.67
C ASN A 209 -50.50 29.83 73.02
N ASN A 210 -49.64 30.17 72.06
CA ASN A 210 -49.74 31.47 71.35
C ASN A 210 -50.97 31.54 70.46
N PHE A 211 -51.23 30.46 69.72
CA PHE A 211 -52.42 30.35 68.89
C PHE A 211 -53.70 30.53 69.71
N THR A 212 -53.81 29.86 70.85
CA THR A 212 -55.00 29.98 71.72
C THR A 212 -55.12 31.33 72.43
N GLN A 213 -54.00 32.00 72.76
CA GLN A 213 -54.04 33.36 73.31
C GLN A 213 -54.71 34.36 72.35
N TYR A 214 -54.37 34.32 71.07
CA TYR A 214 -54.97 35.20 70.07
C TYR A 214 -56.40 34.77 69.71
N TRP A 215 -56.63 33.46 69.56
CA TRP A 215 -57.96 32.91 69.32
C TRP A 215 -58.96 33.35 70.41
N ASN A 216 -58.57 33.25 71.69
CA ASN A 216 -59.42 33.60 72.83
C ASN A 216 -59.75 35.10 72.93
N SER A 217 -58.91 35.98 72.37
CA SER A 217 -59.16 37.44 72.37
C SER A 217 -60.03 37.90 71.19
N THR A 218 -60.21 37.07 70.15
CA THR A 218 -60.84 37.48 68.88
C THR A 218 -62.10 36.67 68.50
N TYR A 219 -62.33 35.47 69.03
CA TYR A 219 -63.44 34.59 68.58
C TYR A 219 -64.86 35.11 68.85
N THR A 220 -65.05 36.02 69.81
CA THR A 220 -66.36 36.56 70.20
C THR A 220 -67.03 37.44 69.14
N TYR A 221 -66.33 37.76 68.04
CA TYR A 221 -66.75 38.74 67.03
C TYR A 221 -67.07 38.17 65.63
N TYR A 222 -67.09 36.84 65.42
CA TYR A 222 -67.14 36.26 64.07
C TYR A 222 -68.34 35.32 63.79
N THR A 223 -68.96 35.46 62.61
CA THR A 223 -70.00 34.58 62.02
C THR A 223 -69.38 33.35 61.32
N PRO A 224 -70.15 32.30 60.94
CA PRO A 224 -69.60 31.05 60.39
C PRO A 224 -68.65 31.21 59.18
N THR A 225 -68.89 32.19 58.31
CA THR A 225 -68.02 32.53 57.17
C THR A 225 -66.75 33.29 57.60
N ASN A 226 -66.80 34.06 58.69
CA ASN A 226 -65.64 34.78 59.22
C ASN A 226 -64.80 33.95 60.22
N LEU A 227 -65.35 32.84 60.74
CA LEU A 227 -64.62 31.88 61.58
C LEU A 227 -63.40 31.31 60.85
N GLN A 228 -63.51 31.16 59.52
CA GLN A 228 -62.42 30.69 58.65
C GLN A 228 -61.26 31.69 58.59
N ASN A 229 -61.58 32.98 58.39
CA ASN A 229 -60.58 34.05 58.37
C ASN A 229 -59.93 34.22 59.75
N ALA A 230 -60.74 34.20 60.81
CA ALA A 230 -60.25 34.29 62.19
C ALA A 230 -59.27 33.18 62.55
N MET A 231 -59.50 31.96 62.05
CA MET A 231 -58.62 30.82 62.29
C MET A 231 -57.28 30.97 61.55
N ASN A 232 -57.33 31.41 60.30
CA ASN A 232 -56.14 31.67 59.50
C ASN A 232 -55.32 32.85 60.09
N ASP A 233 -55.99 33.91 60.55
CA ASP A 233 -55.37 35.06 61.21
C ASP A 233 -54.74 34.66 62.56
N SER A 234 -55.37 33.75 63.30
CA SER A 234 -54.83 33.20 64.55
C SER A 234 -53.57 32.37 64.32
N ILE A 235 -53.54 31.58 63.24
CA ILE A 235 -52.35 30.83 62.83
C ILE A 235 -51.23 31.80 62.41
N ASN A 236 -51.55 32.78 61.55
CA ASN A 236 -50.60 33.81 61.12
C ASN A 236 -50.00 34.58 62.30
N TRP A 237 -50.84 34.99 63.26
CA TRP A 237 -50.38 35.69 64.45
C TRP A 237 -49.47 34.82 65.32
N ALA A 238 -49.83 33.55 65.53
CA ALA A 238 -49.04 32.61 66.32
C ALA A 238 -47.65 32.35 65.72
N LEU A 239 -47.53 32.37 64.40
CA LEU A 239 -46.27 32.19 63.68
C LEU A 239 -45.38 33.45 63.70
N HIS A 240 -45.97 34.66 63.71
CA HIS A 240 -45.23 35.92 63.55
C HIS A 240 -45.12 36.78 64.82
N ASN A 241 -45.71 36.37 65.94
CA ASN A 241 -45.64 37.14 67.18
C ASN A 241 -44.22 37.12 67.78
N SER A 242 -43.50 38.24 67.60
CA SER A 242 -42.12 38.44 68.02
C SER A 242 -41.88 38.36 69.54
N THR A 243 -42.93 38.44 70.34
CA THR A 243 -42.86 38.39 71.82
C THR A 243 -43.04 36.98 72.39
N SER A 244 -43.31 35.99 71.54
CA SER A 244 -43.69 34.65 71.99
C SER A 244 -42.50 33.68 72.15
N PRO A 245 -42.55 32.73 73.11
CA PRO A 245 -41.49 31.73 73.27
C PRO A 245 -41.33 30.82 72.03
N PHE A 246 -42.43 30.56 71.32
CA PHE A 246 -42.42 29.81 70.06
C PHE A 246 -41.63 30.56 68.97
N TYR A 247 -41.83 31.87 68.83
CA TYR A 247 -41.06 32.68 67.88
C TYR A 247 -39.56 32.69 68.21
N ALA A 248 -39.18 32.73 69.50
CA ALA A 248 -37.79 32.60 69.92
C ALA A 248 -37.18 31.22 69.58
N LEU A 249 -37.95 30.14 69.74
CA LEU A 249 -37.56 28.78 69.34
C LEU A 249 -37.38 28.65 67.83
N LEU A 250 -38.24 29.29 67.04
CA LEU A 250 -38.12 29.37 65.58
C LEU A 250 -36.86 30.13 65.13
N GLN A 251 -36.48 31.21 65.81
CA GLN A 251 -35.27 31.96 65.47
C GLN A 251 -33.99 31.15 65.70
N ASN A 252 -34.00 30.22 66.66
CA ASN A 252 -32.89 29.31 66.93
C ASN A 252 -32.80 28.13 65.93
N THR A 253 -33.81 27.96 65.06
CA THR A 253 -33.89 26.89 64.06
C THR A 253 -34.22 27.45 62.67
N PRO A 254 -33.28 28.16 62.01
CA PRO A 254 -33.56 28.91 60.78
C PRO A 254 -34.19 28.09 59.66
N GLN A 255 -33.77 26.83 59.48
CA GLN A 255 -34.31 25.92 58.46
C GLN A 255 -35.78 25.54 58.70
N GLN A 256 -36.16 25.29 59.96
CA GLN A 256 -37.56 24.99 60.31
C GLN A 256 -38.43 26.24 60.22
N ARG A 257 -37.90 27.40 60.62
CA ARG A 257 -38.57 28.69 60.46
C ARG A 257 -38.88 28.99 58.98
N ASP A 258 -37.90 28.84 58.10
CA ASP A 258 -38.06 29.14 56.67
C ASP A 258 -39.07 28.18 56.02
N LEU A 259 -39.07 26.90 56.43
CA LEU A 259 -40.09 25.92 56.01
C LEU A 259 -41.50 26.29 56.50
N ILE A 260 -41.63 26.67 57.78
CA ILE A 260 -42.92 27.06 58.37
C ILE A 260 -43.51 28.29 57.67
N TYR A 261 -42.68 29.30 57.40
CA TYR A 261 -43.11 30.48 56.66
C TYR A 261 -43.44 30.19 55.20
N ALA A 262 -42.67 29.32 54.54
CA ALA A 262 -42.94 28.92 53.16
C ALA A 262 -44.24 28.13 53.02
N ILE A 263 -44.55 27.25 53.99
CA ILE A 263 -45.85 26.56 54.07
C ILE A 263 -46.96 27.57 54.27
N ASN A 264 -46.81 28.48 55.24
CA ASN A 264 -47.85 29.46 55.58
C ASN A 264 -48.16 30.46 54.46
N ALA A 265 -47.17 30.81 53.65
CA ALA A 265 -47.34 31.72 52.52
C ALA A 265 -48.06 31.08 51.32
N ASN A 266 -47.98 29.75 51.15
CA ASN A 266 -48.39 29.07 49.92
C ASN A 266 -49.48 28.00 50.11
N TYR A 267 -49.77 27.59 51.35
CA TYR A 267 -50.81 26.62 51.69
C TYR A 267 -51.67 27.19 52.83
N SER A 268 -52.99 27.04 52.75
CA SER A 268 -53.90 27.63 53.74
C SER A 268 -54.48 26.58 54.68
N PHE A 269 -54.87 27.01 55.88
CA PHE A 269 -55.55 26.14 56.84
C PHE A 269 -56.85 25.53 56.28
N PHE A 270 -57.57 26.25 55.42
CA PHE A 270 -58.80 25.74 54.83
C PHE A 270 -58.56 24.67 53.76
N SER A 271 -57.50 24.82 52.95
CA SER A 271 -57.01 23.77 52.05
C SER A 271 -56.68 22.49 52.80
N TYR A 272 -56.13 22.61 54.01
CA TYR A 272 -55.87 21.49 54.92
C TYR A 272 -57.16 20.83 55.47
N LEU A 273 -58.18 21.61 55.86
CA LEU A 273 -59.44 21.06 56.40
C LEU A 273 -60.29 20.34 55.35
N GLY A 274 -60.36 20.86 54.12
CA GLY A 274 -61.07 20.21 53.01
C GLY A 274 -60.49 18.85 52.62
N THR A 275 -59.30 18.53 53.11
CA THR A 275 -58.50 17.34 52.75
C THR A 275 -58.25 16.40 53.92
N ALA A 276 -58.79 16.68 55.11
CA ALA A 276 -58.56 15.94 56.35
C ALA A 276 -58.94 14.43 56.31
N GLY A 277 -59.60 13.96 55.24
CA GLY A 277 -59.86 12.53 54.97
C GLY A 277 -59.00 11.89 53.86
N SER A 278 -58.17 12.64 53.15
CA SER A 278 -57.33 12.15 52.03
C SER A 278 -56.17 13.11 51.73
N TYR A 279 -55.31 13.32 52.73
CA TYR A 279 -54.11 14.17 52.67
C TYR A 279 -53.20 13.91 51.44
N TYR A 280 -53.23 12.70 50.89
CA TYR A 280 -52.44 12.30 49.72
C TYR A 280 -53.13 12.51 48.36
N LYS A 281 -54.37 13.02 48.29
CA LYS A 281 -55.13 13.17 47.03
C LYS A 281 -55.41 14.61 46.59
N ASP A 282 -54.99 15.62 47.36
CA ASP A 282 -55.17 17.02 46.96
C ASP A 282 -54.06 17.47 46.01
N THR A 283 -54.45 17.78 44.77
CA THR A 283 -53.58 18.33 43.73
C THR A 283 -52.86 19.61 44.16
N ASN A 284 -53.49 20.46 44.98
CA ASN A 284 -52.88 21.72 45.43
C ASN A 284 -51.79 21.47 46.49
N TYR A 285 -52.04 20.58 47.45
CA TYR A 285 -51.05 20.18 48.44
C TYR A 285 -49.86 19.45 47.80
N THR A 286 -50.13 18.44 46.98
CA THR A 286 -49.08 17.70 46.27
C THR A 286 -48.28 18.61 45.33
N GLY A 287 -48.92 19.61 44.73
CA GLY A 287 -48.28 20.63 43.90
C GLY A 287 -47.37 21.56 44.70
N PHE A 288 -47.80 22.02 45.88
CA PHE A 288 -46.96 22.81 46.79
C PHE A 288 -45.73 22.02 47.25
N VAL A 289 -45.92 20.81 47.79
CA VAL A 289 -44.81 19.97 48.30
C VAL A 289 -43.80 19.70 47.19
N ARG A 290 -44.29 19.36 45.98
CA ARG A 290 -43.43 19.18 44.80
C ARG A 290 -42.62 20.44 44.49
N ASN A 291 -43.28 21.60 44.34
CA ASN A 291 -42.61 22.84 43.94
C ASN A 291 -41.61 23.31 44.99
N TYR A 292 -41.97 23.24 46.27
CA TYR A 292 -41.08 23.59 47.38
C TYR A 292 -39.85 22.68 47.38
N THR A 293 -40.04 21.36 47.37
CA THR A 293 -38.94 20.37 47.36
C THR A 293 -38.02 20.57 46.16
N ILE A 294 -38.56 20.72 44.94
CA ILE A 294 -37.73 20.94 43.74
C ILE A 294 -36.98 22.28 43.84
N SER A 295 -37.61 23.37 44.31
CA SER A 295 -36.95 24.68 44.44
C SER A 295 -35.81 24.67 45.46
N THR A 296 -35.98 23.96 46.59
CA THR A 296 -34.95 23.81 47.62
C THR A 296 -33.75 23.05 47.07
N PHE A 297 -33.98 21.90 46.41
CA PHE A 297 -32.88 21.14 45.83
C PHE A 297 -32.26 21.81 44.61
N SER A 298 -33.04 22.53 43.81
CA SER A 298 -32.54 23.30 42.67
C SER A 298 -31.54 24.37 43.09
N SER A 299 -31.83 25.11 44.17
CA SER A 299 -30.89 26.11 44.71
C SER A 299 -29.62 25.47 45.29
N GLN A 300 -29.74 24.32 45.96
CA GLN A 300 -28.60 23.57 46.49
C GLN A 300 -27.72 23.00 45.38
N LEU A 301 -28.30 22.35 44.37
CA LEU A 301 -27.57 21.79 43.24
C LEU A 301 -26.93 22.87 42.38
N SER A 302 -27.61 24.00 42.18
CA SER A 302 -27.05 25.14 41.42
C SER A 302 -25.79 25.73 42.07
N SER A 303 -25.57 25.50 43.36
CA SER A 303 -24.34 25.92 44.05
C SER A 303 -23.15 24.98 43.81
N ASN A 304 -23.40 23.76 43.31
CA ASN A 304 -22.36 22.77 43.04
C ASN A 304 -22.07 22.67 41.53
N SER A 305 -21.05 23.39 41.07
CA SER A 305 -20.67 23.44 39.65
C SER A 305 -20.40 22.07 39.03
N THR A 306 -19.85 21.12 39.79
CA THR A 306 -19.53 19.77 39.29
C THR A 306 -20.76 18.92 39.00
N LEU A 307 -21.80 19.03 39.84
CA LEU A 307 -23.07 18.33 39.61
C LEU A 307 -23.87 18.98 38.49
N VAL A 308 -23.83 20.31 38.39
CA VAL A 308 -24.47 21.04 37.29
C VAL A 308 -23.83 20.65 35.96
N SER A 309 -22.49 20.59 35.88
CA SER A 309 -21.80 20.14 34.68
C SER A 309 -22.07 18.67 34.37
N PHE A 310 -22.12 17.78 35.37
CA PHE A 310 -22.47 16.37 35.13
C PHE A 310 -23.90 16.21 34.56
N ILE A 311 -24.88 16.88 35.15
CA ILE A 311 -26.29 16.81 34.69
C ILE A 311 -26.45 17.44 33.31
N GLY A 312 -25.77 18.57 33.06
CA GLY A 312 -25.83 19.30 31.79
C GLY A 312 -25.04 18.62 30.67
N ASP A 313 -23.78 18.30 30.91
CA ASP A 313 -22.84 17.87 29.87
C ASP A 313 -22.86 16.35 29.64
N SER A 314 -23.06 15.55 30.69
CA SER A 314 -23.09 14.08 30.59
C SER A 314 -24.49 13.55 30.32
N LEU A 315 -25.51 14.03 31.05
CA LEU A 315 -26.90 13.56 30.90
C LEU A 315 -27.76 14.36 29.92
N ASN A 316 -27.28 15.53 29.46
CA ASN A 316 -28.03 16.45 28.60
C ASN A 316 -29.39 16.85 29.18
N LEU A 317 -29.42 17.19 30.46
CA LEU A 317 -30.63 17.63 31.17
C LEU A 317 -30.42 18.97 31.87
N THR A 318 -31.51 19.68 32.13
CA THR A 318 -31.47 20.80 33.06
C THR A 318 -31.58 20.28 34.48
N VAL A 319 -30.98 20.98 35.46
CA VAL A 319 -31.08 20.64 36.88
C VAL A 319 -32.54 20.45 37.32
N ASN A 320 -33.43 21.34 36.86
CA ASN A 320 -34.87 21.24 37.17
C ASN A 320 -35.52 20.02 36.51
N GLY A 321 -35.24 19.75 35.23
CA GLY A 321 -35.79 18.57 34.54
C GLY A 321 -35.30 17.24 35.16
N PHE A 322 -34.05 17.20 35.61
CA PHE A 322 -33.50 16.07 36.35
C PHE A 322 -34.22 15.88 37.70
N LEU A 323 -34.37 16.95 38.49
CA LEU A 323 -35.08 16.90 39.78
C LEU A 323 -36.55 16.50 39.65
N GLU A 324 -37.24 16.97 38.61
CA GLU A 324 -38.61 16.56 38.31
C GLU A 324 -38.71 15.05 38.04
N SER A 325 -37.76 14.53 37.28
CA SER A 325 -37.69 13.11 36.95
C SER A 325 -37.44 12.25 38.19
N VAL A 326 -36.53 12.68 39.08
CA VAL A 326 -36.25 11.99 40.36
C VAL A 326 -37.43 12.05 41.32
N TYR A 327 -38.12 13.19 41.38
CA TYR A 327 -39.32 13.34 42.22
C TYR A 327 -40.45 12.40 41.74
N GLY A 328 -40.59 12.23 40.41
CA GLY A 328 -41.59 11.39 39.77
C GLY A 328 -41.46 9.88 40.04
N LEU A 329 -40.33 9.40 40.58
CA LEU A 329 -40.12 8.00 40.95
C LEU A 329 -40.99 7.53 42.13
N GLY A 330 -41.53 8.46 42.92
CA GLY A 330 -42.10 8.18 44.23
C GLY A 330 -41.03 8.19 45.34
N GLN A 331 -41.48 8.35 46.58
CA GLN A 331 -40.63 8.61 47.75
C GLN A 331 -41.05 7.67 48.91
N PRO A 332 -40.22 6.71 49.36
CA PRO A 332 -38.91 6.34 48.81
C PRO A 332 -39.01 5.49 47.53
N ALA A 333 -38.09 5.69 46.59
CA ALA A 333 -37.99 4.88 45.38
C ALA A 333 -37.30 3.53 45.65
N THR A 334 -37.77 2.48 44.99
CA THR A 334 -37.13 1.16 44.99
C THR A 334 -36.03 1.07 43.93
N ASP A 335 -35.04 0.21 44.12
CA ASP A 335 -33.92 0.03 43.17
C ASP A 335 -34.40 -0.22 41.71
N PRO A 336 -35.44 -1.05 41.43
CA PRO A 336 -35.96 -1.22 40.07
C PRO A 336 -36.53 0.06 39.46
N GLN A 337 -37.15 0.94 40.26
CA GLN A 337 -37.68 2.21 39.79
C GLN A 337 -36.54 3.18 39.43
N ILE A 338 -35.48 3.23 40.26
CA ILE A 338 -34.28 4.01 39.96
C ILE A 338 -33.64 3.53 38.66
N MET A 339 -33.52 2.21 38.47
CA MET A 339 -32.97 1.61 37.26
C MET A 339 -33.79 1.95 36.00
N GLN A 340 -35.12 1.97 36.09
CA GLN A 340 -35.99 2.31 34.96
C GLN A 340 -35.81 3.76 34.48
N LEU A 341 -35.48 4.69 35.37
CA LEU A 341 -35.20 6.08 35.02
C LEU A 341 -33.76 6.29 34.57
N MET A 342 -32.80 5.68 35.27
CA MET A 342 -31.38 5.86 35.03
C MET A 342 -30.96 5.43 33.61
N VAL A 343 -31.40 4.25 33.15
CA VAL A 343 -30.92 3.69 31.87
C VAL A 343 -31.27 4.61 30.68
N PRO A 344 -32.52 5.08 30.49
CA PRO A 344 -32.84 6.03 29.43
C PRO A 344 -32.13 7.39 29.57
N MET A 345 -31.88 7.86 30.81
CA MET A 345 -31.15 9.10 31.05
C MET A 345 -29.71 9.00 30.56
N VAL A 346 -28.99 7.97 31.00
CA VAL A 346 -27.61 7.72 30.56
C VAL A 346 -27.57 7.47 29.06
N ALA A 347 -28.51 6.68 28.51
CA ALA A 347 -28.59 6.45 27.07
C ALA A 347 -28.73 7.75 26.26
N ASN A 348 -29.60 8.68 26.67
CA ASN A 348 -29.77 9.96 25.99
C ASN A 348 -28.56 10.89 26.17
N GLY A 349 -27.94 10.87 27.35
CA GLY A 349 -26.67 11.54 27.63
C GLY A 349 -25.57 11.07 26.69
N THR A 350 -25.35 9.75 26.62
CA THR A 350 -24.41 9.12 25.70
C THR A 350 -24.67 9.49 24.24
N LYS A 351 -25.94 9.49 23.79
CA LYS A 351 -26.31 9.92 22.42
C LYS A 351 -25.91 11.36 22.14
N TYR A 352 -26.03 12.24 23.14
CA TYR A 352 -25.62 13.62 23.05
C TYR A 352 -24.09 13.77 23.03
N THR A 353 -23.39 13.10 23.94
CA THR A 353 -21.92 13.14 24.03
C THR A 353 -21.27 12.64 22.74
N LEU A 354 -21.76 11.54 22.17
CA LEU A 354 -21.20 10.96 20.94
C LEU A 354 -21.61 11.69 19.66
N LYS A 355 -22.51 12.68 19.72
CA LYS A 355 -22.94 13.43 18.53
C LYS A 355 -21.75 14.22 17.97
N GLY A 356 -21.35 13.93 16.73
CA GLY A 356 -20.23 14.58 16.05
C GLY A 356 -18.85 13.99 16.36
N ASN A 357 -18.79 12.88 17.11
CA ASN A 357 -17.56 12.12 17.32
C ASN A 357 -17.09 11.52 15.98
N PRO A 358 -15.83 11.76 15.56
CA PRO A 358 -15.33 11.28 14.27
C PRO A 358 -14.92 9.80 14.26
N LEU A 359 -14.75 9.16 15.42
CA LEU A 359 -14.17 7.81 15.53
C LEU A 359 -15.21 6.74 15.88
N ILE A 360 -16.16 7.08 16.75
CA ILE A 360 -17.17 6.14 17.24
C ILE A 360 -18.57 6.74 17.13
N THR A 361 -19.55 5.87 16.88
CA THR A 361 -20.97 6.19 16.96
C THR A 361 -21.69 5.11 17.78
N TYR A 362 -22.97 5.31 18.05
CA TYR A 362 -23.77 4.40 18.87
C TYR A 362 -24.84 3.69 18.04
N ASN A 363 -25.24 2.52 18.52
CA ASN A 363 -26.39 1.81 18.01
C ASN A 363 -27.61 2.07 18.88
N GLY A 364 -28.54 2.90 18.38
CA GLY A 364 -29.73 3.30 19.12
C GLY A 364 -30.66 2.14 19.49
N GLN A 365 -30.59 1.01 18.79
CA GLN A 365 -31.46 -0.15 19.05
C GLN A 365 -30.94 -1.02 20.19
N THR A 366 -29.62 -1.15 20.34
CA THR A 366 -29.01 -2.07 21.31
C THR A 366 -28.42 -1.38 22.53
N LEU A 367 -28.14 -0.07 22.49
CA LEU A 367 -27.53 0.68 23.58
C LEU A 367 -28.27 0.53 24.92
N GLU A 368 -29.60 0.67 24.94
CA GLU A 368 -30.36 0.56 26.19
C GLU A 368 -30.36 -0.86 26.76
N GLY A 369 -30.44 -1.88 25.89
CA GLY A 369 -30.32 -3.28 26.31
C GLY A 369 -28.94 -3.57 26.89
N PHE A 370 -27.90 -3.05 26.25
CA PHE A 370 -26.52 -3.16 26.70
C PHE A 370 -26.30 -2.47 28.05
N LEU A 371 -26.81 -1.25 28.26
CA LEU A 371 -26.71 -0.54 29.54
C LEU A 371 -27.36 -1.33 30.69
N ARG A 372 -28.47 -2.03 30.43
CA ARG A 372 -29.10 -2.92 31.42
C ARG A 372 -28.19 -4.10 31.77
N ALA A 373 -27.61 -4.75 30.77
CA ALA A 373 -26.69 -5.88 30.95
C ALA A 373 -25.40 -5.45 31.66
N LEU A 374 -24.86 -4.29 31.32
CA LEU A 374 -23.67 -3.69 31.93
C LEU A 374 -23.92 -3.39 33.41
N ASN A 375 -25.10 -2.88 33.77
CA ASN A 375 -25.45 -2.63 35.15
C ASN A 375 -25.51 -3.92 35.99
N SER A 376 -26.04 -5.01 35.43
CA SER A 376 -26.18 -6.30 36.12
C SER A 376 -24.90 -7.14 36.21
N THR A 377 -23.83 -6.72 35.54
CA THR A 377 -22.58 -7.50 35.44
C THR A 377 -21.47 -6.90 36.30
N ASP A 378 -20.72 -7.77 36.98
CA ASP A 378 -19.52 -7.40 37.74
C ASP A 378 -18.23 -7.48 36.91
N ASN A 379 -18.17 -8.41 35.94
CA ASN A 379 -17.03 -8.58 35.04
C ASN A 379 -17.32 -8.00 33.65
N ILE A 380 -16.88 -6.76 33.43
CA ILE A 380 -17.07 -6.01 32.18
C ILE A 380 -16.40 -6.73 31.00
N GLU A 381 -15.21 -7.27 31.19
CA GLU A 381 -14.46 -7.97 30.13
C GLU A 381 -15.24 -9.19 29.61
N SER A 382 -15.87 -9.96 30.51
CA SER A 382 -16.71 -11.10 30.14
C SER A 382 -17.93 -10.67 29.32
N LEU A 383 -18.55 -9.54 29.65
CA LEU A 383 -19.71 -9.02 28.90
C LEU A 383 -19.27 -8.57 27.50
N VAL A 384 -18.22 -7.75 27.42
CA VAL A 384 -17.67 -7.22 26.16
C VAL A 384 -17.28 -8.37 25.23
N ARG A 385 -16.56 -9.36 25.75
CA ARG A 385 -16.17 -10.54 24.98
C ARG A 385 -17.37 -11.37 24.53
N SER A 386 -18.41 -11.47 25.36
CA SER A 386 -19.63 -12.20 25.00
C SER A 386 -20.43 -11.50 23.90
N GLU A 387 -20.50 -10.16 23.94
CA GLU A 387 -21.12 -9.34 22.90
C GLU A 387 -20.38 -9.52 21.58
N ILE A 388 -19.04 -9.41 21.58
CA ILE A 388 -18.23 -9.54 20.36
C ILE A 388 -18.28 -10.95 19.75
N LEU A 389 -18.30 -12.00 20.58
CA LEU A 389 -18.29 -13.38 20.09
C LEU A 389 -19.66 -13.88 19.61
N HIS A 390 -20.76 -13.41 20.23
CA HIS A 390 -22.11 -13.90 19.90
C HIS A 390 -22.94 -12.89 19.14
N GLY A 391 -22.52 -11.63 19.06
CA GLY A 391 -23.15 -10.57 18.30
C GLY A 391 -22.76 -10.59 16.82
N SER A 392 -23.41 -9.70 16.08
CA SER A 392 -22.97 -9.23 14.77
C SER A 392 -22.49 -7.79 14.89
N PHE A 393 -21.72 -7.30 13.91
CA PHE A 393 -21.38 -5.87 13.86
C PHE A 393 -22.60 -4.95 13.94
N ALA A 394 -23.75 -5.39 13.41
CA ALA A 394 -25.00 -4.63 13.44
C ALA A 394 -25.68 -4.59 14.82
N SER A 395 -25.27 -5.41 15.78
CA SER A 395 -25.86 -5.46 17.13
C SER A 395 -25.00 -4.77 18.19
N TYR A 396 -23.78 -4.35 17.87
CA TYR A 396 -22.91 -3.73 18.87
C TYR A 396 -23.43 -2.37 19.33
N PRO A 397 -23.33 -2.05 20.63
CA PRO A 397 -23.86 -0.82 21.20
C PRO A 397 -23.04 0.41 20.81
N VAL A 398 -21.75 0.22 20.55
CA VAL A 398 -20.83 1.19 19.95
C VAL A 398 -20.30 0.56 18.69
N ILE A 399 -20.33 1.33 17.62
CA ILE A 399 -19.78 0.92 16.33
C ILE A 399 -18.77 1.99 15.87
N PRO A 400 -17.67 1.60 15.23
CA PRO A 400 -16.78 2.56 14.60
C PRO A 400 -17.55 3.42 13.57
N THR A 401 -17.17 4.68 13.40
CA THR A 401 -17.72 5.50 12.30
C THR A 401 -17.37 4.86 10.95
N PRO A 402 -18.07 5.20 9.86
CA PRO A 402 -17.70 4.72 8.52
C PRO A 402 -16.22 4.96 8.18
N TYR A 403 -15.63 6.07 8.65
CA TYR A 403 -14.20 6.35 8.50
C TYR A 403 -13.32 5.25 9.10
N VAL A 404 -13.57 4.86 10.35
CA VAL A 404 -12.76 3.84 11.05
C VAL A 404 -13.11 2.43 10.56
N PHE A 405 -14.39 2.16 10.36
CA PHE A 405 -14.86 0.85 9.93
C PHE A 405 -14.31 0.47 8.55
N HIS A 406 -14.33 1.40 7.60
CA HIS A 406 -13.81 1.20 6.24
C HIS A 406 -12.27 1.30 6.12
N GLN A 407 -11.54 1.33 7.24
CA GLN A 407 -10.10 1.05 7.23
C GLN A 407 -9.79 -0.46 7.29
N PHE A 408 -10.73 -1.26 7.76
CA PHE A 408 -10.55 -2.71 7.96
C PHE A 408 -11.58 -3.55 7.23
N VAL A 409 -12.77 -3.01 6.94
CA VAL A 409 -13.87 -3.73 6.29
C VAL A 409 -14.32 -2.98 5.04
N GLY A 410 -14.39 -3.68 3.91
CA GLY A 410 -14.82 -3.07 2.66
C GLY A 410 -16.29 -2.64 2.67
N TYR A 411 -16.70 -1.81 1.70
CA TYR A 411 -18.07 -1.30 1.61
C TYR A 411 -19.12 -2.38 1.32
N ASP A 412 -18.68 -3.54 0.83
CA ASP A 412 -19.51 -4.74 0.67
C ASP A 412 -19.80 -5.48 1.99
N ASN A 413 -19.17 -5.08 3.10
CA ASN A 413 -19.16 -5.78 4.40
C ASN A 413 -18.72 -7.25 4.34
N SER A 414 -18.07 -7.67 3.26
CA SER A 414 -17.72 -9.06 2.94
C SER A 414 -16.22 -9.29 2.81
N THR A 415 -15.47 -8.18 2.66
CA THR A 415 -14.02 -8.17 2.61
C THR A 415 -13.46 -7.58 3.91
N THR A 416 -12.54 -8.26 4.57
CA THR A 416 -11.92 -7.80 5.83
C THR A 416 -10.41 -7.90 5.75
N ILE A 417 -9.72 -6.87 6.25
CA ILE A 417 -8.27 -6.73 6.32
C ILE A 417 -7.82 -6.95 7.77
N MET A 418 -6.81 -7.80 7.95
CA MET A 418 -6.05 -7.94 9.18
C MET A 418 -4.61 -7.52 8.92
N ILE A 419 -4.05 -6.71 9.81
CA ILE A 419 -2.67 -6.22 9.69
C ILE A 419 -1.86 -6.79 10.85
N ALA A 420 -0.95 -7.71 10.57
CA ALA A 420 0.02 -8.18 11.55
C ALA A 420 1.33 -7.40 11.39
N SER A 421 1.73 -6.72 12.46
CA SER A 421 2.93 -5.89 12.52
C SER A 421 4.10 -6.70 13.06
N PHE A 422 5.27 -6.53 12.44
CA PHE A 422 6.52 -7.13 12.88
C PHE A 422 7.61 -6.06 13.00
N SER A 423 8.43 -6.11 14.04
CA SER A 423 9.61 -5.26 14.21
C SER A 423 10.77 -5.61 13.27
N GLU A 424 10.76 -6.81 12.66
CA GLU A 424 11.75 -7.28 11.68
C GLU A 424 11.08 -7.92 10.46
N ASN A 425 11.83 -8.19 9.38
CA ASN A 425 11.32 -8.89 8.20
C ASN A 425 11.07 -10.39 8.49
N TYR A 426 9.90 -10.90 8.10
CA TYR A 426 9.55 -12.32 8.23
C TYR A 426 9.97 -13.17 7.02
N SER A 427 10.07 -14.50 7.22
CA SER A 427 10.45 -15.45 6.17
C SER A 427 9.27 -15.92 5.32
N LEU A 428 9.53 -16.46 4.13
CA LEU A 428 8.51 -17.09 3.27
C LEU A 428 7.74 -18.22 3.99
N THR A 429 8.36 -18.91 4.95
CA THR A 429 7.69 -19.94 5.77
C THR A 429 6.53 -19.35 6.58
N VAL A 430 6.68 -18.13 7.09
CA VAL A 430 5.61 -17.43 7.83
C VAL A 430 4.43 -17.16 6.89
N VAL A 431 4.70 -16.61 5.70
CA VAL A 431 3.68 -16.34 4.67
C VAL A 431 2.93 -17.63 4.30
N ASN A 432 3.66 -18.71 4.02
CA ASN A 432 3.06 -20.00 3.64
C ASN A 432 2.24 -20.59 4.80
N THR A 433 2.74 -20.54 6.03
CA THR A 433 2.03 -21.09 7.18
C THR A 433 0.74 -20.32 7.49
N VAL A 434 0.77 -18.98 7.40
CA VAL A 434 -0.43 -18.15 7.56
C VAL A 434 -1.43 -18.42 6.43
N THR A 435 -0.94 -18.61 5.21
CA THR A 435 -1.77 -19.01 4.06
C THR A 435 -2.44 -20.37 4.30
N ASP A 436 -1.69 -21.35 4.81
CA ASP A 436 -2.20 -22.70 5.11
C ASP A 436 -3.22 -22.69 6.25
N ILE A 437 -2.97 -21.93 7.33
CA ILE A 437 -3.92 -21.72 8.43
C ILE A 437 -5.22 -21.14 7.87
N SER A 438 -5.12 -20.10 7.05
CA SER A 438 -6.28 -19.44 6.45
C SER A 438 -7.05 -20.37 5.52
N ASN A 439 -6.36 -21.08 4.63
CA ASN A 439 -6.99 -22.04 3.70
C ASN A 439 -7.66 -23.22 4.40
N ASN A 440 -7.27 -23.58 5.63
CA ASN A 440 -8.00 -24.61 6.40
C ASN A 440 -9.39 -24.15 6.83
N TYR A 441 -9.63 -22.85 6.96
CA TYR A 441 -10.95 -22.30 7.30
C TYR A 441 -11.93 -22.28 6.11
N SER A 442 -11.43 -22.20 4.87
CA SER A 442 -12.26 -22.18 3.64
C SER A 442 -12.64 -23.57 3.11
N LYS A 443 -11.95 -24.64 3.55
CA LYS A 443 -12.22 -26.02 3.12
C LYS A 443 -13.66 -26.43 3.42
N SER A 444 -14.20 -27.36 2.61
CA SER A 444 -15.53 -27.94 2.82
C SER A 444 -15.63 -28.54 4.23
N GLY A 445 -16.51 -27.99 5.07
CA GLY A 445 -16.64 -28.34 6.50
C GLY A 445 -15.94 -27.41 7.49
N GLY A 446 -15.21 -26.39 7.02
CA GLY A 446 -14.64 -25.32 7.85
C GLY A 446 -15.68 -24.32 8.37
N MET A 447 -15.27 -23.43 9.29
CA MET A 447 -16.17 -22.40 9.86
C MET A 447 -16.63 -21.35 8.84
N LEU A 448 -15.89 -21.16 7.74
CA LEU A 448 -16.17 -20.17 6.70
C LEU A 448 -16.18 -20.82 5.30
N PRO A 449 -17.18 -21.67 4.97
CA PRO A 449 -17.22 -22.33 3.68
C PRO A 449 -17.42 -21.29 2.55
N SER A 450 -16.59 -21.37 1.50
CA SER A 450 -16.58 -20.46 0.32
C SER A 450 -15.87 -19.11 0.50
N SER A 451 -15.19 -18.88 1.62
CA SER A 451 -14.29 -17.73 1.80
C SER A 451 -13.01 -17.89 0.97
N HIS A 452 -12.47 -16.77 0.48
CA HIS A 452 -11.13 -16.75 -0.11
C HIS A 452 -10.20 -15.91 0.76
N TYR A 453 -8.96 -16.35 0.88
CA TYR A 453 -7.95 -15.74 1.71
C TYR A 453 -6.76 -15.33 0.87
N TYR A 454 -6.28 -14.13 1.13
CA TYR A 454 -5.13 -13.59 0.47
C TYR A 454 -4.15 -13.04 1.49
N VAL A 455 -2.89 -13.43 1.38
CA VAL A 455 -1.79 -12.88 2.16
C VAL A 455 -1.02 -11.89 1.27
N ALA A 456 -0.89 -10.67 1.77
CA ALA A 456 -0.31 -9.51 1.10
C ALA A 456 0.66 -8.78 2.06
N GLY A 457 1.15 -7.63 1.62
CA GLY A 457 2.21 -6.88 2.27
C GLY A 457 3.48 -6.88 1.41
N THR A 458 4.26 -5.81 1.51
CA THR A 458 5.46 -5.60 0.70
C THR A 458 6.49 -6.71 0.92
N SER A 459 6.77 -7.08 2.17
CA SER A 459 7.70 -8.17 2.48
C SER A 459 7.17 -9.54 2.01
N ALA A 460 5.86 -9.78 2.05
CA ALA A 460 5.27 -11.01 1.51
C ALA A 460 5.43 -11.08 -0.01
N LEU A 461 5.17 -9.98 -0.72
CA LEU A 461 5.36 -9.87 -2.16
C LEU A 461 6.83 -10.08 -2.55
N ASP A 462 7.76 -9.42 -1.86
CA ASP A 462 9.21 -9.54 -2.13
C ASP A 462 9.69 -10.99 -1.96
N GLN A 463 9.23 -11.71 -0.93
CA GLN A 463 9.57 -13.11 -0.69
C GLN A 463 8.98 -14.04 -1.75
N GLN A 464 7.72 -13.83 -2.13
CA GLN A 464 7.06 -14.60 -3.20
C GLN A 464 7.75 -14.37 -4.55
N LEU A 465 8.04 -13.11 -4.87
CA LEU A 465 8.74 -12.71 -6.09
C LEU A 465 10.15 -13.30 -6.15
N SER A 466 10.89 -13.26 -5.04
CA SER A 466 12.22 -13.88 -4.93
C SER A 466 12.18 -15.36 -5.29
N ASN A 467 11.22 -16.11 -4.73
CA ASN A 467 11.07 -17.54 -5.03
C ASN A 467 10.66 -17.80 -6.49
N GLU A 468 9.69 -17.05 -7.02
CA GLU A 468 9.24 -17.23 -8.41
C GLU A 468 10.33 -16.90 -9.44
N ILE A 469 11.13 -15.86 -9.19
CA ILE A 469 12.27 -15.51 -10.05
C ILE A 469 13.34 -16.59 -10.02
N LEU A 470 13.72 -17.08 -8.84
CA LEU A 470 14.73 -18.14 -8.76
C LEU A 470 14.25 -19.40 -9.48
N ASN A 471 12.99 -19.80 -9.30
CA ASN A 471 12.41 -20.96 -9.97
C ASN A 471 12.27 -20.74 -11.49
N GLY A 472 11.84 -19.55 -11.92
CA GLY A 472 11.74 -19.18 -13.34
C GLY A 472 13.09 -19.15 -14.04
N MET A 473 14.10 -18.56 -13.40
CA MET A 473 15.48 -18.52 -13.86
C MET A 473 16.05 -19.94 -14.00
N VAL A 474 15.89 -20.80 -13.00
CA VAL A 474 16.36 -22.19 -13.05
C VAL A 474 15.68 -22.95 -14.18
N ARG A 475 14.36 -22.81 -14.35
CA ARG A 475 13.60 -23.42 -15.46
C ARG A 475 14.16 -23.00 -16.82
N ALA A 476 14.27 -21.69 -17.05
CA ALA A 476 14.79 -21.14 -18.31
C ALA A 476 16.23 -21.62 -18.60
N LEU A 477 17.10 -21.63 -17.59
CA LEU A 477 18.49 -22.07 -17.75
C LEU A 477 18.61 -23.57 -18.05
N VAL A 478 17.85 -24.43 -17.36
CA VAL A 478 17.86 -25.87 -17.63
C VAL A 478 17.41 -26.16 -19.06
N ILE A 479 16.36 -25.50 -19.53
CA ILE A 479 15.85 -25.65 -20.90
C ILE A 479 16.88 -25.12 -21.91
N GLY A 480 17.42 -23.93 -21.70
CA GLY A 480 18.43 -23.34 -22.56
C GLY A 480 19.70 -24.20 -22.67
N ILE A 481 20.19 -24.73 -21.55
CA ILE A 481 21.35 -25.63 -21.50
C ILE A 481 21.04 -26.93 -22.24
N ALA A 482 19.90 -27.57 -21.95
CA ALA A 482 19.54 -28.84 -22.58
C ALA A 482 19.46 -28.72 -24.10
N LEU A 483 18.81 -27.66 -24.60
CA LEU A 483 18.68 -27.45 -26.02
C LEU A 483 20.00 -26.99 -26.67
N SER A 484 20.83 -26.20 -25.98
CA SER A 484 22.19 -25.84 -26.44
C SER A 484 23.05 -27.10 -26.64
N ILE A 485 23.06 -28.02 -25.68
CA ILE A 485 23.75 -29.32 -25.81
C ILE A 485 23.25 -30.09 -27.03
N ILE A 486 21.94 -30.13 -27.25
CA ILE A 486 21.34 -30.82 -28.40
C ILE A 486 21.78 -30.16 -29.72
N ILE A 487 21.65 -28.85 -29.85
CA ILE A 487 21.99 -28.10 -31.08
C ILE A 487 23.47 -28.24 -31.40
N VAL A 488 24.35 -27.98 -30.42
CA VAL A 488 25.80 -28.08 -30.59
C VAL A 488 26.21 -29.53 -30.87
N GLY A 489 25.60 -30.49 -30.17
CA GLY A 489 25.86 -31.91 -30.34
C GLY A 489 25.49 -32.41 -31.73
N LEU A 490 24.34 -31.99 -32.25
CA LEU A 490 23.90 -32.29 -33.62
C LEU A 490 24.78 -31.61 -34.67
N PHE A 491 25.17 -30.35 -34.45
CA PHE A 491 26.02 -29.59 -35.37
C PHE A 491 27.42 -30.20 -35.51
N PHE A 492 28.07 -30.49 -34.38
CA PHE A 492 29.40 -31.12 -34.39
C PHE A 492 29.34 -32.63 -34.64
N ARG A 493 28.18 -33.27 -34.47
CA ARG A 493 28.00 -34.73 -34.42
C ARG A 493 28.92 -35.37 -33.38
N SER A 494 29.08 -34.69 -32.25
CA SER A 494 29.99 -35.07 -31.18
C SER A 494 29.42 -34.68 -29.82
N PRO A 495 29.19 -35.64 -28.91
CA PRO A 495 28.78 -35.35 -27.54
C PRO A 495 29.83 -34.54 -26.77
N VAL A 496 31.12 -34.85 -26.98
CA VAL A 496 32.21 -34.17 -26.26
C VAL A 496 32.28 -32.69 -26.65
N ALA A 497 32.15 -32.38 -27.95
CA ALA A 497 32.12 -31.00 -28.43
C ALA A 497 30.92 -30.19 -27.87
N ALA A 498 29.79 -30.84 -27.60
CA ALA A 498 28.61 -30.21 -27.00
C ALA A 498 28.83 -29.71 -25.57
N PHE A 499 29.67 -30.38 -24.78
CA PHE A 499 29.94 -29.97 -23.40
C PHE A 499 30.97 -28.83 -23.29
N ILE A 500 31.70 -28.49 -24.35
CA ILE A 500 32.75 -27.46 -24.29
C ILE A 500 32.18 -26.05 -24.15
N PRO A 501 31.21 -25.61 -24.97
CA PRO A 501 30.48 -24.37 -24.73
C PRO A 501 29.94 -24.26 -23.30
N LEU A 502 29.34 -25.34 -22.79
CA LEU A 502 28.76 -25.37 -21.46
C LEU A 502 29.82 -25.24 -20.35
N ALA A 503 30.97 -25.89 -20.50
CA ALA A 503 32.06 -25.77 -19.54
C ALA A 503 32.59 -24.32 -19.48
N ILE A 504 32.76 -23.68 -20.63
CA ILE A 504 33.23 -22.29 -20.70
C ILE A 504 32.15 -21.34 -20.17
N PHE A 505 30.87 -21.60 -20.46
CA PHE A 505 29.74 -20.89 -19.87
C PHE A 505 29.75 -20.96 -18.33
N ALA A 506 29.95 -22.14 -17.75
CA ALA A 506 30.00 -22.32 -16.30
C ALA A 506 31.16 -21.55 -15.66
N PHE A 507 32.35 -21.58 -16.29
CA PHE A 507 33.50 -20.78 -15.85
C PHE A 507 33.21 -19.28 -15.93
N SER A 508 32.65 -18.83 -17.07
CA SER A 508 32.33 -17.42 -17.26
C SER A 508 31.32 -16.95 -16.22
N THR A 509 30.24 -17.71 -16.03
CA THR A 509 29.18 -17.41 -15.06
C THR A 509 29.73 -17.22 -13.65
N VAL A 510 30.50 -18.17 -13.12
CA VAL A 510 31.04 -18.10 -11.76
C VAL A 510 31.98 -16.91 -11.59
N LEU A 511 32.84 -16.66 -12.59
CA LEU A 511 33.75 -15.52 -12.58
C LEU A 511 32.99 -14.19 -12.67
N SER A 512 31.98 -14.09 -13.53
CA SER A 512 31.16 -12.89 -13.71
C SER A 512 30.36 -12.58 -12.45
N MET A 513 29.66 -13.57 -11.89
CA MET A 513 28.91 -13.41 -10.65
C MET A 513 29.83 -13.05 -9.49
N GLY A 514 30.98 -13.71 -9.33
CA GLY A 514 31.89 -13.40 -8.23
C GLY A 514 32.52 -12.01 -8.35
N LEU A 515 32.92 -11.58 -9.55
CA LEU A 515 33.42 -10.22 -9.76
C LEU A 515 32.33 -9.16 -9.55
N ASN A 516 31.13 -9.37 -10.11
CA ASN A 516 30.01 -8.47 -9.89
C ASN A 516 29.61 -8.41 -8.41
N GLY A 517 29.55 -9.54 -7.72
CA GLY A 517 29.27 -9.61 -6.28
C GLY A 517 30.26 -8.79 -5.46
N LEU A 518 31.57 -8.90 -5.74
CA LEU A 518 32.59 -8.08 -5.09
C LEU A 518 32.44 -6.58 -5.39
N LEU A 519 32.16 -6.21 -6.65
CA LEU A 519 31.99 -4.82 -7.05
C LEU A 519 30.79 -4.16 -6.36
N TYR A 520 29.63 -4.79 -6.39
CA TYR A 520 28.41 -4.22 -5.80
C TYR A 520 28.46 -4.18 -4.28
N GLN A 521 29.03 -5.19 -3.63
CA GLN A 521 29.19 -5.22 -2.18
C GLN A 521 30.17 -4.15 -1.68
N TYR A 522 31.37 -4.10 -2.26
CA TYR A 522 32.51 -3.39 -1.66
C TYR A 522 32.87 -2.08 -2.37
N VAL A 523 32.49 -1.89 -3.63
CA VAL A 523 32.82 -0.67 -4.39
C VAL A 523 31.62 0.26 -4.49
N PHE A 524 30.47 -0.26 -4.91
CA PHE A 524 29.27 0.56 -5.10
C PHE A 524 28.39 0.66 -3.85
N HIS A 525 28.49 -0.29 -2.93
CA HIS A 525 27.62 -0.39 -1.75
C HIS A 525 26.13 -0.32 -2.13
N ALA A 526 25.78 -0.97 -3.23
CA ALA A 526 24.46 -0.90 -3.85
C ALA A 526 23.92 -2.31 -4.07
N SER A 527 22.60 -2.45 -4.01
CA SER A 527 21.91 -3.67 -4.40
C SER A 527 21.73 -3.72 -5.93
N ILE A 528 21.46 -4.92 -6.41
CA ILE A 528 21.25 -5.24 -7.84
C ILE A 528 19.76 -5.56 -8.03
N SER A 529 19.17 -5.20 -9.16
CA SER A 529 17.78 -5.50 -9.46
C SER A 529 17.54 -7.00 -9.67
N PHE A 530 16.34 -7.46 -9.32
CA PHE A 530 15.91 -8.86 -9.43
C PHE A 530 15.99 -9.45 -10.84
N ILE A 531 15.94 -8.62 -11.88
CA ILE A 531 16.01 -9.05 -13.28
C ILE A 531 17.45 -9.39 -13.73
N THR A 532 18.43 -8.73 -13.13
CA THR A 532 19.82 -8.73 -13.58
C THR A 532 20.48 -10.10 -13.57
N PRO A 533 20.33 -10.95 -12.53
CA PRO A 533 20.92 -12.29 -12.55
C PRO A 533 20.42 -13.17 -13.71
N THR A 534 19.13 -13.14 -13.99
CA THR A 534 18.52 -13.93 -15.06
C THR A 534 19.02 -13.48 -16.43
N LEU A 535 19.05 -12.16 -16.67
CA LEU A 535 19.56 -11.59 -17.91
C LEU A 535 21.04 -11.90 -18.12
N LEU A 536 21.86 -11.77 -17.06
CA LEU A 536 23.28 -12.10 -17.10
C LEU A 536 23.52 -13.55 -17.52
N LEU A 537 22.85 -14.49 -16.86
CA LEU A 537 23.06 -15.91 -17.10
C LEU A 537 22.62 -16.33 -18.49
N ILE A 538 21.49 -15.82 -18.97
CA ILE A 538 20.96 -16.20 -20.28
C ILE A 538 21.75 -15.54 -21.42
N LEU A 539 22.18 -14.29 -21.23
CA LEU A 539 23.08 -13.62 -22.16
C LEU A 539 24.44 -14.34 -22.25
N ILE A 540 25.07 -14.65 -21.11
CA ILE A 540 26.36 -15.37 -21.10
C ILE A 540 26.19 -16.76 -21.71
N LEU A 541 25.08 -17.47 -21.46
CA LEU A 541 24.81 -18.78 -22.05
C LEU A 541 24.80 -18.71 -23.58
N GLY A 542 24.05 -17.75 -24.13
CA GLY A 542 23.99 -17.53 -25.57
C GLY A 542 25.35 -17.11 -26.15
N LEU A 543 25.90 -15.98 -25.69
CA LEU A 543 27.11 -15.39 -26.25
C LEU A 543 28.35 -16.29 -26.09
N THR A 544 28.54 -16.88 -24.91
CA THR A 544 29.69 -17.76 -24.69
C THR A 544 29.61 -18.97 -25.60
N SER A 545 28.42 -19.55 -25.73
CA SER A 545 28.24 -20.68 -26.63
C SER A 545 28.50 -20.27 -28.08
N ASP A 546 28.04 -19.10 -28.50
CA ASP A 546 28.25 -18.59 -29.84
C ASP A 546 29.74 -18.41 -30.17
N TYR A 547 30.48 -17.73 -29.28
CA TYR A 547 31.91 -17.50 -29.45
C TYR A 547 32.70 -18.80 -29.52
N VAL A 548 32.37 -19.76 -28.64
CA VAL A 548 33.04 -21.06 -28.57
C VAL A 548 32.74 -21.89 -29.81
N VAL A 549 31.47 -22.00 -30.21
CA VAL A 549 31.04 -22.76 -31.38
C VAL A 549 31.64 -22.18 -32.66
N TYR A 550 31.74 -20.85 -32.78
CA TYR A 550 32.35 -20.23 -33.95
C TYR A 550 33.84 -20.54 -34.07
N ILE A 551 34.63 -20.38 -33.00
CA ILE A 551 36.06 -20.72 -32.99
C ILE A 551 36.27 -22.22 -33.25
N MET A 552 35.47 -23.08 -32.61
CA MET A 552 35.53 -24.53 -32.82
C MET A 552 35.17 -24.93 -34.25
N SER A 553 34.15 -24.31 -34.84
CA SER A 553 33.75 -24.52 -36.23
C SER A 553 34.89 -24.17 -37.19
N ARG A 554 35.55 -23.02 -36.96
CA ARG A 554 36.70 -22.61 -37.78
C ARG A 554 37.90 -23.53 -37.62
N TYR A 555 38.22 -23.93 -36.39
CA TYR A 555 39.28 -24.91 -36.13
C TYR A 555 39.02 -26.22 -36.87
N ARG A 556 37.78 -26.74 -36.83
CA ARG A 556 37.39 -27.94 -37.56
C ARG A 556 37.51 -27.76 -39.08
N GLN A 557 37.14 -26.59 -39.61
CA GLN A 557 37.25 -26.25 -41.04
C GLN A 557 38.70 -26.25 -41.52
N GLU A 558 39.60 -25.61 -40.77
CA GLU A 558 41.03 -25.55 -41.13
C GLU A 558 41.70 -26.93 -41.02
N ARG A 559 41.35 -27.75 -40.02
CA ARG A 559 41.85 -29.12 -39.91
C ARG A 559 41.40 -30.01 -41.07
N ARG A 560 40.17 -29.84 -41.57
CA ARG A 560 39.67 -30.54 -42.78
C ARG A 560 40.48 -30.20 -44.03
N ARG A 561 40.94 -28.95 -44.16
CA ARG A 561 41.79 -28.49 -45.28
C ARG A 561 43.22 -29.03 -45.19
N GLY A 562 43.54 -29.86 -44.21
CA GLY A 562 44.89 -30.39 -43.99
C GLY A 562 45.87 -29.35 -43.43
N ASN A 563 45.38 -28.22 -42.90
CA ASN A 563 46.22 -27.13 -42.43
C ASN A 563 46.92 -27.51 -41.09
N PRO A 564 48.26 -27.62 -41.05
CA PRO A 564 48.99 -27.94 -39.83
C PRO A 564 48.92 -26.80 -38.79
N THR A 565 48.71 -25.55 -39.23
CA THR A 565 48.57 -24.37 -38.35
C THR A 565 47.11 -24.02 -38.03
N ALA A 566 46.18 -24.96 -38.23
CA ALA A 566 44.75 -24.76 -38.07
C ALA A 566 44.32 -24.08 -36.75
N LEU A 567 44.96 -24.39 -35.61
CA LEU A 567 44.64 -23.74 -34.34
C LEU A 567 45.00 -22.25 -34.33
N PHE A 568 46.17 -21.90 -34.87
CA PHE A 568 46.64 -20.53 -34.92
C PHE A 568 45.83 -19.69 -35.91
N ASP A 569 45.45 -20.28 -37.04
CA ASP A 569 44.69 -19.59 -38.07
C ASP A 569 43.22 -19.43 -37.64
N ALA A 570 42.65 -20.42 -36.93
CA ALA A 570 41.34 -20.25 -36.27
C ALA A 570 41.37 -19.16 -35.19
N GLY A 571 42.39 -19.16 -34.32
CA GLY A 571 42.55 -18.11 -33.31
C GLY A 571 42.80 -16.71 -33.90
N GLN A 572 43.51 -16.63 -35.03
CA GLN A 572 43.74 -15.36 -35.74
C GLN A 572 42.44 -14.78 -36.30
N TRP A 573 41.67 -15.57 -37.04
CA TRP A 573 40.51 -15.05 -37.78
C TRP A 573 39.22 -15.13 -36.97
N ALA A 574 38.90 -16.29 -36.39
CA ALA A 574 37.69 -16.45 -35.59
C ALA A 574 37.83 -15.76 -34.23
N GLY A 575 39.01 -15.85 -33.58
CA GLY A 575 39.26 -15.14 -32.33
C GLY A 575 39.20 -13.62 -32.45
N HIS A 576 39.77 -13.06 -33.53
CA HIS A 576 39.65 -11.64 -33.82
C HIS A 576 38.19 -11.23 -34.03
N ALA A 577 37.44 -12.00 -34.84
CA ALA A 577 36.03 -11.72 -35.09
C ALA A 577 35.19 -11.76 -33.80
N VAL A 578 35.39 -12.77 -32.95
CA VAL A 578 34.74 -12.88 -31.62
C VAL A 578 35.07 -11.71 -30.71
N PHE A 579 36.34 -11.29 -30.66
CA PHE A 579 36.73 -10.15 -29.83
C PHE A 579 36.06 -8.86 -30.29
N THR A 580 36.01 -8.65 -31.61
CA THR A 580 35.42 -7.44 -32.16
C THR A 580 33.92 -7.37 -31.95
N SER A 581 33.23 -8.49 -32.13
CA SER A 581 31.78 -8.60 -31.95
C SER A 581 31.42 -8.50 -30.46
N GLY A 582 32.20 -9.17 -29.60
CA GLY A 582 32.02 -9.05 -28.16
C GLY A 582 32.31 -7.66 -27.59
N ILE A 583 33.22 -6.88 -28.17
CA ILE A 583 33.42 -5.47 -27.75
C ILE A 583 32.22 -4.60 -28.12
N THR A 584 31.61 -4.79 -29.29
CA THR A 584 30.40 -4.05 -29.65
C THR A 584 29.25 -4.38 -28.70
N VAL A 585 29.15 -5.64 -28.26
CA VAL A 585 28.19 -6.06 -27.23
C VAL A 585 28.49 -5.42 -25.87
N ALA A 586 29.73 -5.50 -25.39
CA ALA A 586 30.11 -4.93 -24.11
C ALA A 586 29.90 -3.40 -24.06
N LEU A 587 30.23 -2.69 -25.15
CA LEU A 587 30.00 -1.25 -25.25
C LEU A 587 28.51 -0.90 -25.24
N SER A 588 27.66 -1.72 -25.87
CA SER A 588 26.22 -1.49 -25.88
C SER A 588 25.63 -1.55 -24.47
N TYR A 589 26.09 -2.51 -23.67
CA TYR A 589 25.70 -2.63 -22.26
C TYR A 589 26.35 -1.57 -21.34
N ILE A 590 27.55 -1.08 -21.67
CA ILE A 590 28.14 0.09 -20.99
C ILE A 590 27.29 1.35 -21.24
N VAL A 591 26.79 1.55 -22.47
CA VAL A 591 25.89 2.67 -22.77
C VAL A 591 24.58 2.55 -21.98
N LEU A 592 24.03 1.33 -21.83
CA LEU A 592 22.87 1.10 -20.96
C LEU A 592 23.15 1.47 -19.50
N TRP A 593 24.31 1.08 -18.96
CA TRP A 593 24.74 1.46 -17.62
C TRP A 593 24.86 2.98 -17.44
N LEU A 594 25.48 3.67 -18.40
CA LEU A 594 25.63 5.13 -18.38
C LEU A 594 24.30 5.88 -18.53
N SER A 595 23.27 5.21 -19.06
CA SER A 595 21.93 5.80 -19.25
C SER A 595 21.13 5.88 -17.94
N ASN A 596 21.57 5.20 -16.88
CA ASN A 596 20.99 5.25 -15.54
C ASN A 596 19.47 4.97 -15.49
N ILE A 597 18.99 4.08 -16.36
CA ILE A 597 17.59 3.64 -16.39
C ILE A 597 17.35 2.74 -15.18
N PRO A 598 16.37 3.05 -14.29
CA PRO A 598 16.00 2.18 -13.17
C PRO A 598 15.71 0.75 -13.62
N ILE A 599 15.93 -0.25 -12.76
CA ILE A 599 15.87 -1.71 -13.05
C ILE A 599 16.95 -2.27 -14.00
N PHE A 600 17.45 -1.50 -14.98
CA PHE A 600 18.30 -2.05 -16.07
C PHE A 600 19.74 -1.55 -16.10
N SER A 601 20.06 -0.44 -15.45
CA SER A 601 21.41 0.14 -15.44
C SER A 601 22.46 -0.83 -14.89
N ASP A 602 22.13 -1.53 -13.82
CA ASP A 602 22.94 -2.58 -13.19
C ASP A 602 23.09 -3.81 -14.09
N SER A 603 22.04 -4.20 -14.82
CA SER A 603 22.14 -5.21 -15.88
C SER A 603 23.15 -4.81 -16.96
N GLY A 604 23.22 -3.53 -17.31
CA GLY A 604 24.23 -3.00 -18.24
C GLY A 604 25.66 -3.31 -17.81
N LEU A 605 26.07 -2.90 -16.61
CA LEU A 605 27.45 -3.11 -16.16
C LEU A 605 27.76 -4.60 -15.97
N THR A 606 26.85 -5.34 -15.34
CA THR A 606 27.05 -6.77 -15.04
C THR A 606 27.17 -7.60 -16.32
N ASN A 607 26.35 -7.33 -17.34
CA ASN A 607 26.42 -7.96 -18.65
C ASN A 607 27.70 -7.60 -19.40
N ALA A 608 28.14 -6.33 -19.36
CA ALA A 608 29.38 -5.91 -20.00
C ALA A 608 30.61 -6.64 -19.43
N ILE A 609 30.68 -6.80 -18.10
CA ILE A 609 31.72 -7.59 -17.42
C ILE A 609 31.60 -9.07 -17.81
N GLY A 610 30.37 -9.61 -17.85
CA GLY A 610 30.09 -10.97 -18.29
C GLY A 610 30.61 -11.28 -19.69
N VAL A 611 30.32 -10.38 -20.63
CA VAL A 611 30.77 -10.45 -22.02
C VAL A 611 32.30 -10.36 -22.08
N GLY A 612 32.91 -9.44 -21.35
CA GLY A 612 34.37 -9.29 -21.30
C GLY A 612 35.10 -10.56 -20.84
N ILE A 613 34.59 -11.21 -19.79
CA ILE A 613 35.12 -12.49 -19.30
C ILE A 613 34.92 -13.60 -20.34
N SER A 614 33.75 -13.64 -20.98
CA SER A 614 33.42 -14.62 -22.02
C SER A 614 34.41 -14.53 -23.20
N ILE A 615 34.71 -13.31 -23.67
CA ILE A 615 35.70 -13.06 -24.73
C ILE A 615 37.09 -13.51 -24.31
N ALA A 616 37.49 -13.20 -23.07
CA ALA A 616 38.80 -13.57 -22.54
C ALA A 616 38.96 -15.10 -22.48
N LEU A 617 37.95 -15.82 -21.98
CA LEU A 617 37.93 -17.28 -21.94
C LEU A 617 37.91 -17.90 -23.35
N ALA A 618 37.09 -17.38 -24.26
CA ALA A 618 37.02 -17.87 -25.64
C ALA A 618 38.34 -17.70 -26.41
N ASN A 619 39.09 -16.62 -26.17
CA ASN A 619 40.37 -16.36 -26.86
C ASN A 619 41.60 -16.95 -26.17
N THR A 620 41.49 -17.38 -24.90
CA THR A 620 42.62 -17.95 -24.15
C THR A 620 42.34 -19.38 -23.72
N PHE A 621 41.40 -19.58 -22.81
CA PHE A 621 41.07 -20.87 -22.21
C PHE A 621 40.61 -21.91 -23.25
N LEU A 622 39.73 -21.53 -24.18
CA LEU A 622 39.29 -22.42 -25.26
C LEU A 622 40.46 -22.86 -26.14
N ILE A 623 41.32 -21.93 -26.57
CA ILE A 623 42.49 -22.24 -27.42
C ILE A 623 43.40 -23.25 -26.70
N ALA A 624 43.62 -23.08 -25.40
CA ALA A 624 44.43 -24.00 -24.59
C ALA A 624 43.78 -25.40 -24.48
N ILE A 625 42.46 -25.48 -24.35
CA ILE A 625 41.72 -26.75 -24.37
C ILE A 625 41.83 -27.43 -25.74
N LEU A 626 41.65 -26.68 -26.83
CA LEU A 626 41.74 -27.18 -28.20
C LEU A 626 43.13 -27.75 -28.52
N GLU A 627 44.20 -27.10 -28.04
CA GLU A 627 45.57 -27.62 -28.21
C GLU A 627 45.77 -28.96 -27.49
N LYS A 628 45.28 -29.10 -26.26
CA LYS A 628 45.46 -30.34 -25.48
C LYS A 628 44.58 -31.50 -25.95
N THR A 629 43.34 -31.20 -26.33
CA THR A 629 42.36 -32.22 -26.72
C THR A 629 42.48 -32.59 -28.20
N GLY A 630 42.92 -31.65 -29.04
CA GLY A 630 43.13 -31.86 -30.47
C GLY A 630 41.87 -32.40 -31.16
N THR A 631 42.05 -33.38 -32.05
CA THR A 631 40.94 -33.99 -32.81
C THR A 631 40.03 -34.88 -31.96
N LYS A 632 40.45 -35.28 -30.74
CA LYS A 632 39.64 -36.13 -29.84
C LYS A 632 38.34 -35.43 -29.41
N LEU A 633 38.32 -34.10 -29.43
CA LEU A 633 37.15 -33.30 -29.09
C LEU A 633 35.93 -33.56 -29.98
N PHE A 634 36.16 -33.95 -31.23
CA PHE A 634 35.09 -34.16 -32.22
C PHE A 634 34.69 -35.63 -32.35
N TRP A 635 35.21 -36.52 -31.50
CA TRP A 635 34.81 -37.93 -31.47
C TRP A 635 33.30 -38.06 -31.22
N PRO A 636 32.57 -38.96 -31.92
CA PRO A 636 33.02 -40.00 -32.86
C PRO A 636 33.13 -39.54 -34.33
N SER A 637 32.86 -38.28 -34.65
CA SER A 637 32.95 -37.79 -36.03
C SER A 637 34.40 -37.76 -36.50
N ASP A 638 34.70 -38.47 -37.60
CA ASP A 638 35.99 -38.34 -38.27
C ASP A 638 36.09 -36.98 -38.97
N ILE A 639 37.13 -36.20 -38.65
CA ILE A 639 37.34 -34.86 -39.19
C ILE A 639 38.02 -34.95 -40.56
N THR A 640 38.74 -36.03 -40.87
CA THR A 640 39.52 -36.15 -42.11
C THR A 640 38.68 -36.66 -43.29
N HIS A 641 37.55 -37.32 -43.04
CA HIS A 641 36.70 -37.92 -44.08
C HIS A 641 35.22 -37.48 -44.06
N ALA A 642 34.82 -36.54 -43.21
CA ALA A 642 33.41 -36.11 -43.13
C ALA A 642 32.91 -35.44 -44.42
N GLU A 643 31.77 -35.94 -44.95
CA GLU A 643 30.97 -35.31 -46.00
C GLU A 643 30.55 -33.85 -45.65
N LYS A 644 30.15 -33.12 -46.70
CA LYS A 644 29.64 -31.72 -46.77
C LYS A 644 29.13 -31.12 -45.46
N PHE A 645 29.42 -29.84 -45.22
CA PHE A 645 28.99 -29.14 -44.01
C PHE A 645 27.46 -29.25 -43.82
N PRO A 646 26.96 -29.33 -42.57
CA PRO A 646 25.53 -29.24 -42.33
C PRO A 646 24.97 -27.99 -43.01
N LEU A 647 23.85 -28.16 -43.72
CA LEU A 647 23.13 -27.12 -44.48
C LEU A 647 23.84 -26.55 -45.74
N GLU A 648 25.01 -27.05 -46.15
CA GLU A 648 25.74 -26.54 -47.33
C GLU A 648 24.90 -26.58 -48.64
N LYS A 649 24.12 -27.66 -48.84
CA LYS A 649 23.19 -27.80 -49.98
C LYS A 649 22.04 -26.77 -49.94
N SER A 650 21.57 -26.42 -48.75
CA SER A 650 20.54 -25.41 -48.57
C SER A 650 21.12 -24.01 -48.82
N MET A 651 22.31 -23.73 -48.30
CA MET A 651 22.99 -22.43 -48.46
C MET A 651 23.41 -22.16 -49.90
N THR A 652 23.85 -23.19 -50.64
CA THR A 652 24.11 -23.07 -52.08
C THR A 652 22.85 -22.71 -52.88
N ARG A 653 21.69 -23.25 -52.49
CA ARG A 653 20.39 -22.88 -53.09
C ARG A 653 20.00 -21.44 -52.76
N ILE A 654 20.14 -21.04 -51.49
CA ILE A 654 19.87 -19.67 -51.02
C ILE A 654 20.75 -18.67 -51.76
N ALA A 655 22.06 -18.93 -51.85
CA ALA A 655 22.99 -18.10 -52.60
C ALA A 655 22.58 -17.93 -54.08
N GLY A 656 22.07 -19.00 -54.70
CA GLY A 656 21.52 -18.94 -56.06
C GLY A 656 20.25 -18.08 -56.18
N VAL A 657 19.33 -18.19 -55.22
CA VAL A 657 18.10 -17.38 -55.16
C VAL A 657 18.43 -15.90 -55.00
N VAL A 658 19.35 -15.56 -54.10
CA VAL A 658 19.80 -14.19 -53.84
C VAL A 658 20.45 -13.59 -55.07
N LYS A 659 21.35 -14.33 -55.73
CA LYS A 659 21.99 -13.87 -56.97
C LYS A 659 20.98 -13.51 -58.05
N ASN A 660 19.97 -14.36 -58.25
CA ASN A 660 18.98 -14.20 -59.32
C ASN A 660 17.90 -13.16 -58.99
N ASN A 661 17.59 -12.91 -57.71
CA ASN A 661 16.47 -12.06 -57.29
C ASN A 661 16.88 -10.81 -56.49
N LYS A 662 18.16 -10.41 -56.48
CA LYS A 662 18.67 -9.28 -55.68
C LYS A 662 17.83 -7.99 -55.74
N LYS A 663 17.32 -7.60 -56.90
CA LYS A 663 16.43 -6.42 -57.04
C LYS A 663 15.09 -6.59 -56.28
N LYS A 664 14.47 -7.77 -56.37
CA LYS A 664 13.20 -8.05 -55.69
C LYS A 664 13.38 -8.13 -54.18
N MET A 665 14.47 -8.74 -53.71
CA MET A 665 14.77 -8.84 -52.28
C MET A 665 14.98 -7.47 -51.63
N LEU A 666 15.60 -6.52 -52.34
CA LEU A 666 15.75 -5.14 -51.85
C LEU A 666 14.39 -4.45 -51.67
N VAL A 667 13.45 -4.64 -52.60
CA VAL A 667 12.10 -4.08 -52.49
C VAL A 667 11.34 -4.72 -51.32
N VAL A 668 11.42 -6.03 -51.17
CA VAL A 668 10.80 -6.75 -50.03
C VAL A 668 11.36 -6.23 -48.71
N PHE A 669 12.68 -6.06 -48.60
CA PHE A 669 13.32 -5.48 -47.42
C PHE A 669 12.71 -4.11 -47.08
N LEU A 670 12.71 -3.17 -48.03
CA LEU A 670 12.18 -1.82 -47.78
C LEU A 670 10.70 -1.82 -47.38
N VAL A 671 9.88 -2.67 -48.00
CA VAL A 671 8.45 -2.80 -47.66
C VAL A 671 8.28 -3.35 -46.26
N VAL A 672 9.01 -4.42 -45.90
CA VAL A 672 8.94 -5.03 -44.57
C VAL A 672 9.43 -4.05 -43.50
N THR A 673 10.55 -3.35 -43.73
CA THR A 673 11.04 -2.32 -42.82
C THR A 673 10.03 -1.21 -42.63
N PHE A 674 9.41 -0.71 -43.71
CA PHE A 674 8.42 0.36 -43.63
C PHE A 674 7.17 -0.05 -42.84
N LEU A 675 6.64 -1.25 -43.11
CA LEU A 675 5.49 -1.79 -42.38
C LEU A 675 5.81 -2.02 -40.90
N ALA A 676 6.99 -2.55 -40.59
CA ALA A 676 7.45 -2.73 -39.22
C ALA A 676 7.58 -1.37 -38.50
N SER A 677 8.23 -0.39 -39.11
CA SER A 677 8.32 0.96 -38.54
C SER A 677 6.96 1.54 -38.22
N TYR A 678 5.97 1.38 -39.11
CA TYR A 678 4.61 1.87 -38.87
C TYR A 678 3.97 1.22 -37.62
N VAL A 679 4.03 -0.11 -37.50
CA VAL A 679 3.50 -0.83 -36.33
C VAL A 679 4.20 -0.37 -35.05
N TYR A 680 5.53 -0.23 -35.09
CA TYR A 680 6.31 0.20 -33.93
C TYR A 680 5.93 1.60 -33.43
N PHE A 681 5.78 2.59 -34.33
CA PHE A 681 5.49 3.98 -33.93
C PHE A 681 4.04 4.22 -33.51
N GLU A 682 3.10 3.41 -33.99
CA GLU A 682 1.68 3.54 -33.64
C GLU A 682 1.30 2.79 -32.35
N THR A 683 2.08 1.78 -31.95
CA THR A 683 1.73 0.94 -30.79
C THR A 683 2.22 1.60 -29.48
N PRO A 684 1.32 1.89 -28.52
CA PRO A 684 1.71 2.49 -27.25
C PRO A 684 2.43 1.48 -26.34
N THR A 685 3.28 1.99 -25.45
CA THR A 685 3.93 1.21 -24.38
C THR A 685 3.47 1.69 -23.01
N SER A 686 3.48 0.79 -22.01
CA SER A 686 3.02 1.02 -20.65
C SER A 686 4.13 0.75 -19.61
N MET A 687 3.84 1.08 -18.35
CA MET A 687 4.65 0.70 -17.17
C MET A 687 3.85 -0.23 -16.24
N ASN A 688 2.98 -1.05 -16.80
CA ASN A 688 2.18 -1.99 -16.02
C ASN A 688 2.99 -3.26 -15.69
N VAL A 689 3.92 -3.12 -14.75
CA VAL A 689 4.82 -4.20 -14.35
C VAL A 689 4.08 -5.25 -13.50
N PHE A 690 3.05 -4.86 -12.76
CA PHE A 690 2.37 -5.72 -11.80
C PHE A 690 1.48 -6.79 -12.45
N ASP A 691 0.86 -6.49 -13.59
CA ASP A 691 0.06 -7.49 -14.32
C ASP A 691 0.93 -8.58 -14.96
N LEU A 692 2.24 -8.34 -15.08
CA LEU A 692 3.23 -9.26 -15.65
C LEU A 692 4.06 -10.00 -14.59
N VAL A 693 3.82 -9.76 -13.31
CA VAL A 693 4.34 -10.57 -12.22
C VAL A 693 3.43 -11.80 -12.07
N PRO A 694 3.96 -13.02 -11.80
CA PRO A 694 3.13 -14.20 -11.58
C PRO A 694 2.01 -13.93 -10.58
N SER A 695 0.82 -14.49 -10.83
CA SER A 695 -0.34 -14.29 -9.97
C SER A 695 -0.03 -14.75 -8.54
N SER A 696 0.27 -13.79 -7.68
CA SER A 696 0.58 -14.02 -6.27
C SER A 696 -0.65 -13.69 -5.43
N SER A 697 -0.68 -14.26 -4.23
CA SER A 697 -1.72 -13.93 -3.27
C SER A 697 -1.76 -12.43 -2.94
N GLY A 698 -0.61 -11.74 -3.00
CA GLY A 698 -0.53 -10.31 -2.73
C GLY A 698 -1.19 -9.45 -3.82
N ILE A 699 -0.98 -9.78 -5.09
CA ILE A 699 -1.57 -9.03 -6.22
C ILE A 699 -3.09 -9.22 -6.27
N GLN A 700 -3.56 -10.45 -6.04
CA GLN A 700 -5.00 -10.72 -5.97
C GLN A 700 -5.67 -10.00 -4.79
N ALA A 701 -4.98 -9.88 -3.65
CA ALA A 701 -5.47 -9.12 -2.51
C ALA A 701 -5.73 -7.65 -2.88
N LEU A 702 -4.82 -7.03 -3.65
CA LEU A 702 -4.94 -5.64 -4.10
C LEU A 702 -6.20 -5.45 -4.96
N GLU A 703 -6.47 -6.36 -5.90
CA GLU A 703 -7.66 -6.28 -6.76
C GLU A 703 -8.97 -6.49 -5.97
N VAL A 704 -9.00 -7.48 -5.08
CA VAL A 704 -10.16 -7.77 -4.23
C VAL A 704 -10.47 -6.61 -3.29
N VAL A 705 -9.43 -6.04 -2.65
CA VAL A 705 -9.58 -4.85 -1.81
C VAL A 705 -10.02 -3.65 -2.62
N ASN A 706 -9.41 -3.38 -3.78
CA ASN A 706 -9.82 -2.27 -4.64
C ASN A 706 -11.31 -2.33 -5.02
N ASN A 707 -11.80 -3.51 -5.40
CA ASN A 707 -13.20 -3.70 -5.78
C ASN A 707 -14.16 -3.53 -4.59
N SER A 708 -13.78 -3.98 -3.40
CA SER A 708 -14.61 -3.91 -2.21
C SER A 708 -14.56 -2.55 -1.49
N PHE A 709 -13.41 -1.88 -1.51
CA PHE A 709 -13.16 -0.58 -0.88
C PHE A 709 -13.43 0.61 -1.84
N ASN A 710 -13.95 0.34 -3.04
CA ASN A 710 -14.21 1.34 -4.08
C ASN A 710 -13.00 2.22 -4.40
N GLY A 711 -11.80 1.63 -4.52
CA GLY A 711 -10.59 2.34 -4.92
C GLY A 711 -9.31 1.79 -4.31
N ASP A 712 -8.18 2.36 -4.70
CA ASP A 712 -6.84 1.90 -4.34
C ASP A 712 -6.49 2.23 -2.89
N PHE A 713 -6.91 1.35 -1.99
CA PHE A 713 -6.79 1.54 -0.56
C PHE A 713 -5.34 1.47 -0.06
N PHE A 714 -4.53 0.59 -0.65
CA PHE A 714 -3.17 0.31 -0.18
C PHE A 714 -2.14 1.31 -0.72
N ASP A 715 -2.31 1.78 -1.96
CA ASP A 715 -1.37 2.70 -2.61
C ASP A 715 -2.03 4.07 -2.87
N ARG A 716 -2.40 4.77 -1.81
CA ARG A 716 -2.96 6.13 -1.91
C ARG A 716 -1.93 7.07 -2.55
N GLY A 717 -2.40 7.90 -3.48
CA GLY A 717 -1.63 9.02 -3.99
C GLY A 717 -1.57 10.12 -2.94
N PHE A 718 -0.54 10.97 -3.00
CA PHE A 718 -0.45 12.11 -2.11
C PHE A 718 0.18 13.32 -2.78
N ILE A 719 -0.09 14.51 -2.26
CA ILE A 719 0.40 15.79 -2.76
C ILE A 719 1.01 16.55 -1.58
N VAL A 720 2.31 16.81 -1.64
CA VAL A 720 2.99 17.68 -0.68
C VAL A 720 3.02 19.10 -1.22
N MET A 721 2.42 20.04 -0.52
CA MET A 721 2.40 21.46 -0.88
C MET A 721 3.26 22.29 0.06
N LYS A 722 3.98 23.27 -0.50
CA LYS A 722 4.79 24.24 0.23
C LYS A 722 4.17 25.64 0.14
N PHE A 723 3.96 26.27 1.28
CA PHE A 723 3.34 27.58 1.41
C PHE A 723 4.36 28.68 1.73
N ALA A 724 4.01 29.92 1.40
CA ALA A 724 4.85 31.10 1.67
C ALA A 724 4.76 31.55 3.12
N SER A 725 3.59 31.41 3.75
CA SER A 725 3.36 31.66 5.17
C SER A 725 3.11 30.37 5.92
N PRO A 726 3.41 30.29 7.23
CA PRO A 726 3.09 29.11 8.02
C PRO A 726 1.57 28.92 8.12
N LEU A 727 1.12 27.68 7.98
CA LEU A 727 -0.28 27.25 8.07
C LEU A 727 -0.85 27.41 9.48
N VAL A 728 0.01 27.30 10.50
CA VAL A 728 -0.33 27.45 11.91
C VAL A 728 0.57 28.52 12.52
N SER A 729 -0.03 29.55 13.13
CA SER A 729 0.69 30.58 13.87
C SER A 729 -0.03 30.86 15.19
N ASN A 730 0.69 30.77 16.31
CA ASN A 730 0.14 30.94 17.67
C ASN A 730 -1.11 30.08 17.96
N GLY A 731 -1.21 28.88 17.38
CA GLY A 731 -2.34 27.96 17.53
C GLY A 731 -3.55 28.24 16.64
N ASN A 732 -3.53 29.31 15.84
CA ASN A 732 -4.58 29.64 14.88
C ASN A 732 -4.15 29.28 13.46
N TYR A 733 -5.10 28.81 12.66
CA TYR A 733 -4.85 28.49 11.26
C TYR A 733 -4.88 29.75 10.39
N ASN A 734 -3.97 29.81 9.42
CA ASN A 734 -4.01 30.81 8.37
C ASN A 734 -5.13 30.46 7.38
N LEU A 735 -6.27 31.16 7.50
CA LEU A 735 -7.47 30.88 6.70
C LEU A 735 -7.25 31.08 5.20
N THR A 736 -6.33 31.96 4.79
CA THR A 736 -6.00 32.18 3.37
C THR A 736 -5.34 30.94 2.79
N GLU A 737 -4.29 30.43 3.45
CA GLU A 737 -3.54 29.25 2.99
C GLU A 737 -4.39 27.97 3.09
N MET A 738 -5.15 27.81 4.18
CA MET A 738 -6.13 26.73 4.34
C MET A 738 -7.24 26.77 3.28
N GLY A 739 -7.62 27.97 2.83
CA GLY A 739 -8.55 28.13 1.71
C GLY A 739 -8.01 27.58 0.40
N GLN A 740 -6.69 27.69 0.15
CA GLN A 740 -6.04 27.12 -1.02
C GLN A 740 -6.02 25.59 -0.96
N ILE A 741 -5.69 25.03 0.21
CA ILE A 741 -5.76 23.58 0.45
C ILE A 741 -7.18 23.08 0.19
N SER A 742 -8.19 23.74 0.75
CA SER A 742 -9.59 23.37 0.58
C SER A 742 -10.05 23.41 -0.88
N ALA A 743 -9.55 24.36 -1.67
CA ALA A 743 -9.86 24.45 -3.09
C ALA A 743 -9.34 23.22 -3.86
N VAL A 744 -8.08 22.82 -3.59
CA VAL A 744 -7.47 21.63 -4.21
C VAL A 744 -8.19 20.35 -3.75
N GLU A 745 -8.42 20.17 -2.44
CA GLU A 745 -9.11 18.99 -1.92
C GLU A 745 -10.53 18.82 -2.51
N LYS A 746 -11.28 19.92 -2.65
CA LYS A 746 -12.62 19.89 -3.28
C LYS A 746 -12.54 19.63 -4.78
N ALA A 747 -11.55 20.19 -5.47
CA ALA A 747 -11.35 19.93 -6.91
C ALA A 747 -11.01 18.46 -7.18
N LEU A 748 -10.24 17.83 -6.28
CA LEU A 748 -9.94 16.40 -6.30
C LEU A 748 -11.19 15.55 -6.04
N MET A 749 -11.95 15.84 -4.98
CA MET A 749 -13.20 15.12 -4.67
C MET A 749 -14.27 15.20 -5.77
N ASN A 750 -14.19 16.19 -6.66
CA ASN A 750 -15.11 16.34 -7.79
C ASN A 750 -14.71 15.52 -9.03
N GLN A 751 -13.55 14.86 -9.03
CA GLN A 751 -13.13 13.98 -10.13
C GLN A 751 -13.73 12.59 -9.95
N ASN A 752 -14.23 11.99 -11.03
CA ASN A 752 -14.77 10.61 -10.99
C ASN A 752 -13.68 9.58 -10.67
N GLU A 753 -12.44 9.92 -10.95
CA GLU A 753 -11.27 9.06 -10.76
C GLU A 753 -10.81 9.02 -9.31
N ILE A 754 -11.34 9.85 -8.41
CA ILE A 754 -10.98 9.94 -6.99
C ILE A 754 -12.18 9.54 -6.14
N THR A 755 -11.98 8.64 -5.18
CA THR A 755 -13.06 8.16 -4.30
C THR A 755 -13.03 8.73 -2.90
N GLN A 756 -11.85 9.06 -2.39
CA GLN A 756 -11.65 9.69 -1.08
C GLN A 756 -10.49 10.68 -1.14
N VAL A 757 -10.58 11.75 -0.35
CA VAL A 757 -9.51 12.72 -0.13
C VAL A 757 -9.36 12.93 1.38
N TYR A 758 -8.13 12.91 1.85
CA TYR A 758 -7.75 13.19 3.22
C TYR A 758 -6.75 14.34 3.24
N GLY A 759 -6.88 15.21 4.22
CA GLY A 759 -5.99 16.35 4.34
C GLY A 759 -6.48 17.34 5.39
N PRO A 760 -5.88 18.53 5.48
CA PRO A 760 -6.18 19.49 6.54
C PRO A 760 -7.65 19.92 6.60
N THR A 761 -8.37 20.02 5.47
CA THR A 761 -9.83 20.32 5.46
C THR A 761 -10.71 19.11 5.22
N PHE A 762 -10.12 17.92 4.99
CA PHE A 762 -10.81 16.62 4.95
C PHE A 762 -10.18 15.61 5.94
N PRO A 763 -10.06 15.93 7.24
CA PRO A 763 -9.27 15.12 8.18
C PRO A 763 -9.77 13.67 8.36
N TYR A 764 -11.06 13.44 8.09
CA TYR A 764 -11.72 12.13 8.20
C TYR A 764 -12.43 11.71 6.89
N GLY A 765 -12.00 12.26 5.74
CA GLY A 765 -12.65 12.00 4.44
C GLY A 765 -13.90 12.87 4.17
N SER A 766 -14.27 13.74 5.11
CA SER A 766 -15.37 14.70 4.97
C SER A 766 -14.89 16.12 5.25
N PHE A 767 -15.47 17.09 4.55
CA PHE A 767 -15.10 18.50 4.70
C PHE A 767 -15.37 19.02 6.12
N VAL A 768 -14.35 19.61 6.74
CA VAL A 768 -14.41 20.29 8.03
C VAL A 768 -13.85 21.70 7.86
N PRO A 769 -14.63 22.76 8.17
CA PRO A 769 -14.14 24.14 8.13
C PRO A 769 -12.90 24.33 9.04
N PRO A 770 -11.87 25.08 8.60
CA PRO A 770 -10.66 25.32 9.40
C PRO A 770 -10.89 26.04 10.73
N ASP A 771 -12.04 26.71 10.90
CA ASP A 771 -12.45 27.37 12.14
C ASP A 771 -13.19 26.45 13.12
N PHE A 772 -13.44 25.19 12.74
CA PHE A 772 -14.22 24.19 13.47
C PHE A 772 -15.62 24.65 13.89
N SER A 773 -16.21 25.62 13.19
CA SER A 773 -17.53 26.19 13.51
C SER A 773 -18.68 25.17 13.48
N THR A 774 -18.53 24.09 12.70
CA THR A 774 -19.52 23.01 12.56
C THR A 774 -19.29 21.84 13.52
N VAL A 775 -18.22 21.87 14.32
CA VAL A 775 -17.81 20.75 15.19
C VAL A 775 -18.22 21.06 16.64
N PRO A 776 -18.74 20.07 17.40
CA PRO A 776 -18.98 20.23 18.83
C PRO A 776 -17.69 20.57 19.59
N SER A 777 -17.77 21.51 20.54
CA SER A 777 -16.61 21.99 21.31
C SER A 777 -15.83 20.89 22.03
N SER A 778 -16.51 19.79 22.43
CA SER A 778 -15.91 18.61 23.06
C SER A 778 -14.91 17.88 22.15
N TYR A 779 -15.08 17.94 20.83
CA TYR A 779 -14.24 17.24 19.86
C TYR A 779 -13.27 18.15 19.10
N ASN A 780 -13.23 19.45 19.40
CA ASN A 780 -12.34 20.40 18.75
C ASN A 780 -10.86 19.98 18.80
N SER A 781 -10.40 19.41 19.92
CA SER A 781 -9.04 18.89 20.04
C SER A 781 -8.79 17.67 19.15
N THR A 782 -9.75 16.75 19.06
CA THR A 782 -9.68 15.55 18.21
C THR A 782 -9.60 15.90 16.72
N TYR A 783 -10.46 16.82 16.25
CA TYR A 783 -10.39 17.30 14.87
C TYR A 783 -9.11 18.09 14.60
N ARG A 784 -8.69 18.95 15.53
CA ARG A 784 -7.42 19.71 15.42
C ARG A 784 -6.20 18.79 15.34
N ASN A 785 -6.14 17.74 16.15
CA ASN A 785 -5.03 16.79 16.14
C ASN A 785 -4.95 16.05 14.79
N GLN A 786 -6.10 15.61 14.26
CA GLN A 786 -6.17 14.97 12.95
C GLN A 786 -5.85 15.95 11.81
N THR A 787 -6.35 17.18 11.83
CA THR A 787 -5.97 18.21 10.85
C THR A 787 -4.46 18.47 10.89
N ASN A 788 -3.87 18.52 12.09
CA ASN A 788 -2.43 18.74 12.26
C ASN A 788 -1.57 17.55 11.82
N SER A 789 -2.09 16.32 11.74
CA SER A 789 -1.30 15.19 11.20
C SER A 789 -1.03 15.34 9.70
N PHE A 790 -1.83 16.15 9.00
CA PHE A 790 -1.63 16.50 7.60
C PHE A 790 -0.83 17.80 7.41
N ILE A 791 -0.33 18.41 8.49
CA ILE A 791 0.54 19.58 8.47
C ILE A 791 1.93 19.13 8.94
N GLY A 792 2.96 19.48 8.18
CA GLY A 792 4.31 19.07 8.47
C GLY A 792 4.83 19.66 9.79
N SER A 793 5.85 19.01 10.34
CA SER A 793 6.65 19.54 11.46
C SER A 793 7.16 20.95 11.18
N ASP A 794 7.47 21.26 9.91
CA ASP A 794 7.50 22.61 9.38
C ASP A 794 6.10 23.01 8.89
N SER A 795 5.49 23.99 9.55
CA SER A 795 4.14 24.48 9.25
C SER A 795 4.00 25.14 7.88
N HIS A 796 5.06 25.26 7.08
CA HIS A 796 4.96 25.64 5.66
C HIS A 796 4.58 24.48 4.75
N PHE A 797 4.54 23.25 5.24
CA PHE A 797 4.18 22.07 4.44
C PHE A 797 2.84 21.49 4.89
N ALA A 798 2.03 21.09 3.92
CA ALA A 798 0.88 20.20 4.14
C ALA A 798 0.85 19.07 3.12
N THR A 799 0.26 17.95 3.51
CA THR A 799 0.00 16.82 2.61
C THR A 799 -1.49 16.66 2.38
N ILE A 800 -1.87 16.34 1.14
CA ILE A 800 -3.21 15.88 0.77
C ILE A 800 -3.06 14.46 0.25
N ASP A 801 -3.71 13.51 0.87
CA ASP A 801 -3.75 12.12 0.42
C ASP A 801 -5.05 11.89 -0.35
N PHE A 802 -5.00 11.13 -1.45
CA PHE A 802 -6.16 10.84 -2.28
C PHE A 802 -6.18 9.37 -2.70
N GLN A 803 -7.38 8.80 -2.77
CA GLN A 803 -7.60 7.43 -3.19
C GLN A 803 -8.12 7.42 -4.63
N LEU A 804 -7.43 6.71 -5.50
CA LEU A 804 -7.84 6.51 -6.89
C LEU A 804 -8.96 5.47 -6.98
N SER A 805 -9.87 5.63 -7.93
CA SER A 805 -10.98 4.69 -8.20
C SER A 805 -10.54 3.38 -8.86
N SER A 806 -9.37 3.38 -9.49
CA SER A 806 -8.74 2.22 -10.09
C SER A 806 -7.38 1.97 -9.45
N VAL A 807 -6.95 0.71 -9.44
CA VAL A 807 -5.62 0.31 -8.97
C VAL A 807 -4.50 1.10 -9.66
N SER A 808 -3.47 1.46 -8.90
CA SER A 808 -2.42 2.43 -9.26
C SER A 808 -1.68 2.18 -10.58
N TRP A 809 -1.52 0.92 -11.01
CA TRP A 809 -0.76 0.59 -12.23
C TRP A 809 -1.63 0.46 -13.49
N ARG A 810 -2.95 0.62 -13.39
CA ARG A 810 -3.84 0.57 -14.56
C ARG A 810 -3.78 1.87 -15.38
N ASP A 811 -4.08 1.76 -16.67
CA ASP A 811 -4.04 2.89 -17.59
C ASP A 811 -4.96 4.04 -17.18
N GLN A 812 -6.12 3.75 -16.56
CA GLN A 812 -7.04 4.77 -16.05
C GLN A 812 -6.36 5.65 -14.98
N ALA A 813 -5.71 5.04 -13.98
CA ALA A 813 -4.96 5.74 -12.95
C ALA A 813 -3.79 6.54 -13.55
N SER A 814 -3.00 5.91 -14.43
CA SER A 814 -1.85 6.55 -15.08
C SER A 814 -2.26 7.78 -15.91
N ASN A 815 -3.33 7.67 -16.69
CA ASN A 815 -3.85 8.77 -17.51
C ASN A 815 -4.37 9.92 -16.65
N PHE A 816 -5.06 9.63 -15.54
CA PHE A 816 -5.52 10.65 -14.61
C PHE A 816 -4.35 11.41 -13.98
N VAL A 817 -3.35 10.69 -13.46
CA VAL A 817 -2.18 11.30 -12.81
C VAL A 817 -1.39 12.20 -13.77
N LYS A 818 -1.33 11.88 -15.08
CA LYS A 818 -0.76 12.78 -16.10
C LYS A 818 -1.51 14.11 -16.22
N THR A 819 -2.82 14.12 -15.98
CA THR A 819 -3.65 15.35 -16.01
C THR A 819 -3.66 16.10 -14.67
N LEU A 820 -3.24 15.44 -13.58
CA LEU A 820 -3.31 16.00 -12.22
C LEU A 820 -2.57 17.34 -12.05
N PRO A 821 -1.34 17.55 -12.60
CA PRO A 821 -0.69 18.86 -12.56
C PRO A 821 -1.50 19.98 -13.23
N THR A 822 -2.23 19.67 -14.31
CA THR A 822 -3.07 20.65 -15.00
C THR A 822 -4.30 21.03 -14.18
N LEU A 823 -4.91 20.05 -13.48
CA LEU A 823 -6.01 20.27 -12.56
C LEU A 823 -5.58 21.15 -11.36
N ILE A 824 -4.44 20.83 -10.75
CA ILE A 824 -3.91 21.57 -9.59
C ILE A 824 -3.57 23.01 -10.00
N ASN A 825 -2.82 23.20 -11.09
CA ASN A 825 -2.44 24.54 -11.56
C ASN A 825 -3.68 25.39 -11.89
N GLY A 826 -4.66 24.83 -12.61
CA GLY A 826 -5.90 25.55 -12.93
C GLY A 826 -6.70 25.91 -11.67
N THR A 827 -6.71 25.04 -10.67
CA THR A 827 -7.37 25.30 -9.38
C THR A 827 -6.67 26.43 -8.62
N LEU A 828 -5.34 26.37 -8.49
CA LEU A 828 -4.52 27.38 -7.82
C LEU A 828 -4.59 28.75 -8.50
N GLU A 829 -4.73 28.79 -9.83
CA GLU A 829 -4.98 30.02 -10.58
C GLU A 829 -6.37 30.58 -10.30
N SER A 830 -7.41 29.73 -10.34
CA SER A 830 -8.80 30.15 -10.09
C SER A 830 -9.06 30.63 -8.67
N SER A 831 -8.33 30.11 -7.69
CA SER A 831 -8.42 30.49 -6.27
C SER A 831 -7.57 31.72 -5.93
N GLY A 832 -6.84 32.28 -6.90
CA GLY A 832 -5.95 33.43 -6.71
C GLY A 832 -4.62 33.12 -6.02
N ALA A 833 -4.29 31.84 -5.80
CA ALA A 833 -3.09 31.42 -5.07
C ALA A 833 -1.80 31.87 -5.77
N THR A 834 -1.74 31.69 -7.09
CA THR A 834 -0.59 32.09 -7.92
C THR A 834 -0.41 33.60 -7.97
N ALA A 835 -1.50 34.36 -8.02
CA ALA A 835 -1.46 35.83 -7.99
C ALA A 835 -1.03 36.38 -6.62
N GLN A 836 -1.35 35.69 -5.54
CA GLN A 836 -0.99 36.06 -4.17
C GLN A 836 0.37 35.50 -3.72
N GLY A 837 0.96 34.57 -4.48
CA GLY A 837 2.22 33.91 -4.14
C GLY A 837 2.14 33.03 -2.90
N THR A 838 0.95 32.51 -2.57
CA THR A 838 0.66 31.74 -1.35
C THR A 838 1.23 30.32 -1.41
N VAL A 839 1.06 29.63 -2.55
CA VAL A 839 1.68 28.32 -2.81
C VAL A 839 2.98 28.51 -3.58
N GLN A 840 4.11 28.11 -2.98
CA GLN A 840 5.42 28.20 -3.61
C GLN A 840 5.67 27.06 -4.61
N ASN A 841 5.38 25.82 -4.20
CA ASN A 841 5.60 24.60 -4.99
C ASN A 841 4.68 23.47 -4.47
N TYR A 842 4.45 22.46 -5.31
CA TYR A 842 3.84 21.19 -4.92
C TYR A 842 4.57 20.02 -5.58
N TYR A 843 4.47 18.85 -4.96
CA TYR A 843 5.01 17.59 -5.47
C TYR A 843 3.98 16.48 -5.30
N ILE A 844 3.76 15.70 -6.34
CA ILE A 844 2.86 14.54 -6.33
C ILE A 844 3.69 13.29 -6.04
N GLY A 845 3.19 12.43 -5.16
CA GLY A 845 3.77 11.14 -4.81
C GLY A 845 2.75 10.00 -4.88
N GLY A 846 3.20 8.80 -4.53
CA GLY A 846 2.43 7.56 -4.63
C GLY A 846 2.85 6.69 -5.82
N LEU A 847 2.44 5.42 -5.81
CA LEU A 847 2.88 4.41 -6.78
C LEU A 847 2.56 4.80 -8.22
N THR A 848 1.35 5.32 -8.48
CA THR A 848 0.93 5.74 -9.83
C THR A 848 1.85 6.84 -10.40
N GLN A 849 2.19 7.85 -9.60
CA GLN A 849 3.10 8.91 -10.03
C GLN A 849 4.52 8.38 -10.23
N SER A 850 4.99 7.47 -9.36
CA SER A 850 6.28 6.79 -9.53
C SER A 850 6.37 6.03 -10.86
N LEU A 851 5.32 5.28 -11.23
CA LEU A 851 5.25 4.56 -12.51
C LEU A 851 5.21 5.53 -13.70
N ASN A 852 4.49 6.64 -13.58
CA ASN A 852 4.44 7.68 -14.61
C ASN A 852 5.80 8.38 -14.81
N ASP A 853 6.48 8.73 -13.72
CA ASP A 853 7.81 9.31 -13.75
C ASP A 853 8.82 8.31 -14.34
N ALA A 854 8.72 7.02 -13.98
CA ALA A 854 9.55 5.96 -14.54
C ALA A 854 9.33 5.77 -16.05
N HIS A 855 8.08 5.78 -16.50
CA HIS A 855 7.72 5.70 -17.93
C HIS A 855 8.31 6.89 -18.69
N THR A 856 8.02 8.12 -18.25
CA THR A 856 8.49 9.35 -18.90
C THR A 856 10.02 9.43 -18.91
N TYR A 857 10.68 9.06 -17.81
CA TYR A 857 12.13 9.03 -17.72
C TYR A 857 12.74 8.02 -18.68
N THR A 858 12.20 6.81 -18.72
CA THR A 858 12.66 5.73 -19.61
C THR A 858 12.49 6.13 -21.07
N GLU A 859 11.33 6.69 -21.44
CA GLU A 859 11.05 7.14 -22.81
C GLU A 859 12.04 8.22 -23.28
N SER A 860 12.19 9.29 -22.49
CA SER A 860 13.13 10.38 -22.81
C SER A 860 14.57 9.89 -22.87
N THR A 861 14.96 8.97 -21.97
CA THR A 861 16.32 8.43 -21.94
C THR A 861 16.57 7.52 -23.13
N PHE A 862 15.61 6.68 -23.49
CA PHE A 862 15.71 5.79 -24.64
C PHE A 862 15.93 6.57 -25.94
N VAL A 863 15.16 7.63 -26.18
CA VAL A 863 15.31 8.50 -27.36
C VAL A 863 16.70 9.14 -27.43
N LYS A 864 17.30 9.50 -26.28
CA LYS A 864 18.65 10.05 -26.20
C LYS A 864 19.75 8.99 -26.36
N MET A 865 19.51 7.80 -25.83
CA MET A 865 20.47 6.70 -25.80
C MET A 865 20.69 6.09 -27.18
N VAL A 866 19.62 5.91 -27.98
CA VAL A 866 19.69 5.33 -29.33
C VAL A 866 20.77 6.00 -30.21
N PRO A 867 20.79 7.32 -30.44
CA PRO A 867 21.82 7.95 -31.28
C PRO A 867 23.23 7.82 -30.68
N ILE A 868 23.39 7.89 -29.35
CA ILE A 868 24.69 7.70 -28.68
C ILE A 868 25.22 6.29 -28.97
N LEU A 869 24.35 5.28 -28.82
CA LEU A 869 24.69 3.89 -29.07
C LEU A 869 25.07 3.66 -30.55
N LEU A 870 24.28 4.19 -31.49
CA LEU A 870 24.56 4.08 -32.92
C LEU A 870 25.90 4.73 -33.28
N ILE A 871 26.23 5.89 -32.71
CA ILE A 871 27.52 6.57 -32.91
C ILE A 871 28.67 5.75 -32.32
N ALA A 872 28.51 5.21 -31.11
CA ALA A 872 29.54 4.40 -30.46
C ALA A 872 29.86 3.14 -31.26
N ILE A 873 28.83 2.41 -31.67
CA ILE A 873 28.97 1.22 -32.52
C ILE A 873 29.57 1.60 -33.87
N PHE A 874 29.08 2.68 -34.50
CA PHE A 874 29.63 3.16 -35.77
C PHE A 874 31.13 3.46 -35.66
N ALA A 875 31.58 4.10 -34.58
CA ALA A 875 32.99 4.39 -34.36
C ALA A 875 33.83 3.10 -34.24
N VAL A 876 33.35 2.11 -33.49
CA VAL A 876 34.04 0.81 -33.34
C VAL A 876 34.14 0.10 -34.68
N LEU A 877 33.01 0.00 -35.41
CA LEU A 877 32.96 -0.64 -36.72
C LEU A 877 33.80 0.10 -37.76
N LEU A 878 33.85 1.43 -37.71
CA LEU A 878 34.69 2.24 -38.59
C LEU A 878 36.17 1.93 -38.37
N ILE A 879 36.61 1.86 -37.11
CA ILE A 879 38.00 1.50 -36.76
C ILE A 879 38.32 0.09 -37.25
N GLN A 880 37.40 -0.86 -37.01
CA GLN A 880 37.61 -2.27 -37.32
C GLN A 880 37.59 -2.57 -38.82
N LEU A 881 36.55 -2.12 -39.52
CA LEU A 881 36.32 -2.43 -40.93
C LEU A 881 37.10 -1.48 -41.85
N SER A 882 37.59 -0.35 -41.33
CA SER A 882 38.31 0.68 -42.09
C SER A 882 37.54 1.15 -43.33
N SER A 883 36.22 1.14 -43.25
CA SER A 883 35.27 1.52 -44.30
C SER A 883 34.19 2.41 -43.69
N LEU A 884 33.72 3.40 -44.45
CA LEU A 884 32.68 4.33 -43.98
C LEU A 884 31.27 3.79 -44.22
N PHE A 885 31.00 3.25 -45.41
CA PHE A 885 29.65 2.84 -45.80
C PHE A 885 29.24 1.47 -45.25
N THR A 886 30.22 0.59 -44.99
CA THR A 886 29.92 -0.73 -44.43
C THR A 886 29.34 -0.64 -43.01
N PRO A 887 29.94 0.09 -42.06
CA PRO A 887 29.32 0.27 -40.74
C PRO A 887 27.88 0.82 -40.80
N ILE A 888 27.63 1.85 -41.64
CA ILE A 888 26.31 2.47 -41.77
C ILE A 888 25.26 1.45 -42.21
N ARG A 889 25.56 0.66 -43.26
CA ARG A 889 24.57 -0.33 -43.73
C ARG A 889 24.33 -1.43 -42.70
N LEU A 890 25.36 -1.87 -41.97
CA LEU A 890 25.23 -2.97 -41.01
C LEU A 890 24.29 -2.53 -39.89
N ILE A 891 24.52 -1.33 -39.37
CA ILE A 891 23.64 -0.70 -38.40
C ILE A 891 22.21 -0.58 -38.96
N ALA A 892 22.03 -0.11 -40.21
CA ALA A 892 20.70 0.02 -40.80
C ALA A 892 19.97 -1.33 -40.99
N MET A 893 20.69 -2.39 -41.32
CA MET A 893 20.14 -3.74 -41.47
C MET A 893 19.69 -4.29 -40.12
N VAL A 894 20.52 -4.16 -39.10
CA VAL A 894 20.20 -4.63 -37.75
C VAL A 894 19.07 -3.81 -37.14
N VAL A 895 19.06 -2.49 -37.30
CA VAL A 895 17.92 -1.65 -36.86
C VAL A 895 16.64 -2.10 -37.57
N SER A 896 16.69 -2.45 -38.85
CA SER A 896 15.52 -2.99 -39.54
C SER A 896 15.08 -4.36 -39.02
N SER A 897 16.00 -5.26 -38.67
CA SER A 897 15.64 -6.57 -38.12
C SER A 897 15.05 -6.43 -36.72
N VAL A 898 15.59 -5.52 -35.90
CA VAL A 898 15.05 -5.13 -34.59
C VAL A 898 13.63 -4.60 -34.71
N LEU A 899 13.38 -3.64 -35.61
CA LEU A 899 12.04 -3.07 -35.82
C LEU A 899 11.04 -4.14 -36.26
N ALA A 900 11.43 -5.03 -37.16
CA ALA A 900 10.60 -6.14 -37.60
C ALA A 900 10.29 -7.12 -36.47
N ALA A 901 11.25 -7.41 -35.60
CA ALA A 901 11.06 -8.27 -34.45
C ALA A 901 10.15 -7.64 -33.39
N LEU A 902 10.37 -6.38 -33.04
CA LEU A 902 9.51 -5.64 -32.11
C LEU A 902 8.08 -5.56 -32.64
N SER A 903 7.91 -5.28 -33.93
CA SER A 903 6.59 -5.27 -34.58
C SER A 903 5.90 -6.62 -34.52
N ALA A 904 6.65 -7.72 -34.70
CA ALA A 904 6.11 -9.07 -34.58
C ALA A 904 5.65 -9.35 -33.15
N VAL A 905 6.43 -8.96 -32.13
CA VAL A 905 6.00 -9.07 -30.72
C VAL A 905 4.74 -8.24 -30.47
N PHE A 906 4.70 -7.00 -30.97
CA PHE A 906 3.55 -6.12 -30.77
C PHE A 906 2.28 -6.70 -31.40
N LEU A 907 2.38 -7.31 -32.58
CA LEU A 907 1.26 -8.00 -33.20
C LEU A 907 0.80 -9.24 -32.41
N ILE A 908 1.73 -9.96 -31.77
CA ILE A 908 1.41 -11.17 -31.00
C ILE A 908 0.80 -10.82 -29.66
N ILE A 909 1.43 -9.92 -28.90
CA ILE A 909 1.07 -9.60 -27.51
C ILE A 909 -0.06 -8.57 -27.48
N TYR A 910 0.18 -7.38 -28.00
CA TYR A 910 -0.79 -6.28 -27.89
C TYR A 910 -2.04 -6.53 -28.74
N TYR A 911 -1.87 -6.79 -30.03
CA TYR A 911 -3.02 -7.02 -30.92
C TYR A 911 -3.60 -8.44 -30.83
N GLY A 912 -2.78 -9.43 -30.49
CA GLY A 912 -3.18 -10.84 -30.47
C GLY A 912 -3.72 -11.31 -29.12
N GLN A 913 -3.05 -10.94 -28.02
CA GLN A 913 -3.41 -11.36 -26.65
C GLN A 913 -4.17 -10.28 -25.88
N GLY A 914 -4.09 -9.01 -26.31
CA GLY A 914 -4.72 -7.88 -25.61
C GLY A 914 -3.94 -7.42 -24.37
N GLU A 915 -2.69 -7.86 -24.24
CA GLU A 915 -1.84 -7.55 -23.09
C GLU A 915 -1.02 -6.27 -23.34
N PRO A 916 -0.77 -5.46 -22.30
CA PRO A 916 0.00 -4.23 -22.43
C PRO A 916 1.49 -4.53 -22.60
N ILE A 917 2.17 -3.80 -23.50
CA ILE A 917 3.61 -3.95 -23.72
C ILE A 917 4.38 -3.06 -22.73
N LEU A 918 5.41 -3.60 -22.08
CA LEU A 918 6.31 -2.79 -21.24
C LEU A 918 7.23 -1.90 -22.07
N ILE A 919 7.44 -0.67 -21.60
CA ILE A 919 8.41 0.27 -22.20
C ILE A 919 9.85 -0.26 -22.20
N PHE A 920 10.17 -1.21 -21.31
CA PHE A 920 11.48 -1.83 -21.24
C PHE A 920 11.76 -2.84 -22.36
N LEU A 921 10.72 -3.44 -22.96
CA LEU A 921 10.88 -4.44 -24.01
C LEU A 921 11.60 -3.85 -25.24
N PRO A 922 11.15 -2.72 -25.84
CA PRO A 922 11.86 -2.08 -26.94
C PRO A 922 13.30 -1.69 -26.60
N LEU A 923 13.50 -1.13 -25.40
CA LEU A 923 14.80 -0.70 -24.90
C LEU A 923 15.80 -1.87 -24.89
N PHE A 924 15.45 -2.95 -24.18
CA PHE A 924 16.35 -4.07 -23.98
C PHE A 924 16.56 -4.88 -25.26
N THR A 925 15.49 -5.07 -26.03
CA THR A 925 15.55 -5.75 -27.33
C THR A 925 16.43 -4.96 -28.30
N PHE A 926 16.27 -3.65 -28.37
CA PHE A 926 17.09 -2.80 -29.23
C PHE A 926 18.57 -2.87 -28.85
N ILE A 927 18.92 -2.66 -27.59
CA ILE A 927 20.33 -2.71 -27.15
C ILE A 927 20.95 -4.07 -27.41
N THR A 928 20.28 -5.14 -26.99
CA THR A 928 20.82 -6.49 -27.04
C THR A 928 20.90 -7.00 -28.48
N LEU A 929 19.88 -6.80 -29.31
CA LEU A 929 19.94 -7.24 -30.70
C LEU A 929 20.82 -6.35 -31.56
N LEU A 930 20.93 -5.06 -31.28
CA LEU A 930 21.90 -4.21 -31.97
C LEU A 930 23.32 -4.68 -31.66
N ALA A 931 23.57 -5.08 -30.42
CA ALA A 931 24.82 -5.70 -30.02
C ALA A 931 25.06 -7.04 -30.73
N VAL A 932 24.13 -7.99 -30.61
CA VAL A 932 24.30 -9.38 -31.05
C VAL A 932 24.12 -9.57 -32.55
N GLY A 933 23.16 -8.88 -33.17
CA GLY A 933 22.87 -9.01 -34.61
C GLY A 933 24.02 -8.51 -35.49
N LEU A 934 24.80 -7.54 -35.01
CA LEU A 934 26.00 -7.09 -35.71
C LEU A 934 27.06 -8.19 -35.84
N ASP A 935 27.09 -9.16 -34.92
CA ASP A 935 28.14 -10.18 -34.87
C ASP A 935 28.14 -11.05 -36.13
N TYR A 936 26.95 -11.47 -36.58
CA TYR A 936 26.79 -12.33 -37.74
C TYR A 936 27.12 -11.59 -39.05
N ASP A 937 26.76 -10.32 -39.11
CA ASP A 937 27.10 -9.42 -40.20
C ASP A 937 28.62 -9.20 -40.30
N ILE A 938 29.29 -9.03 -39.15
CA ILE A 938 30.75 -8.96 -39.09
C ILE A 938 31.37 -10.28 -39.58
N PHE A 939 30.83 -11.46 -39.22
CA PHE A 939 31.33 -12.75 -39.70
C PHE A 939 31.20 -12.90 -41.22
N MET A 940 30.11 -12.42 -41.81
CA MET A 940 29.98 -12.38 -43.27
C MET A 940 30.99 -11.42 -43.89
N VAL A 941 31.04 -10.17 -43.42
CA VAL A 941 31.88 -9.13 -44.02
C VAL A 941 33.36 -9.47 -43.91
N THR A 942 33.81 -10.01 -42.77
CA THR A 942 35.20 -10.46 -42.59
C THR A 942 35.55 -11.60 -43.53
N ARG A 943 34.65 -12.57 -43.75
CA ARG A 943 34.88 -13.64 -44.73
C ARG A 943 34.90 -13.12 -46.16
N VAL A 944 33.99 -12.22 -46.52
CA VAL A 944 33.99 -11.58 -47.84
C VAL A 944 35.30 -10.80 -48.03
N ARG A 945 35.74 -10.05 -47.03
CA ARG A 945 37.01 -9.30 -47.04
C ARG A 945 38.21 -10.23 -47.25
N GLU A 946 38.27 -11.36 -46.55
CA GLU A 946 39.34 -12.36 -46.69
C GLU A 946 39.44 -12.87 -48.13
N GLU A 947 38.30 -13.19 -48.77
CA GLU A 947 38.28 -13.75 -50.12
C GLU A 947 38.52 -12.68 -51.20
N VAL A 948 38.05 -11.44 -50.99
CA VAL A 948 38.41 -10.29 -51.85
C VAL A 948 39.91 -10.00 -51.77
N MET A 949 40.52 -10.09 -50.59
CA MET A 949 41.98 -9.97 -50.43
C MET A 949 42.76 -11.08 -51.15
N LYS A 950 42.16 -12.27 -51.31
CA LYS A 950 42.72 -13.37 -52.12
C LYS A 950 42.46 -13.24 -53.62
N GLY A 951 41.80 -12.16 -54.06
CA GLY A 951 41.56 -11.85 -55.47
C GLY A 951 40.17 -12.21 -56.02
N ALA A 952 39.23 -12.64 -55.17
CA ALA A 952 37.85 -12.88 -55.61
C ALA A 952 37.08 -11.57 -55.86
N THR A 953 36.09 -11.61 -56.75
CA THR A 953 35.17 -10.46 -56.93
C THR A 953 34.23 -10.33 -55.73
N ASP A 954 33.74 -9.11 -55.43
CA ASP A 954 32.78 -8.87 -54.33
C ASP A 954 31.56 -9.82 -54.39
N GLU A 955 31.05 -10.07 -55.59
CA GLU A 955 29.89 -10.93 -55.81
C GLU A 955 30.23 -12.41 -55.55
N GLU A 956 31.37 -12.89 -56.03
CA GLU A 956 31.82 -14.27 -55.79
C GLU A 956 32.17 -14.49 -54.31
N ALA A 957 32.87 -13.55 -53.69
CA ALA A 957 33.24 -13.60 -52.28
C ALA A 957 32.01 -13.61 -51.36
N THR A 958 30.99 -12.79 -51.68
CA THR A 958 29.70 -12.78 -50.96
C THR A 958 28.98 -14.12 -51.08
N LEU A 959 28.88 -14.67 -52.29
CA LEU A 959 28.23 -15.97 -52.50
C LEU A 959 29.00 -17.12 -51.86
N LEU A 960 30.33 -17.05 -51.83
CA LEU A 960 31.17 -18.04 -51.16
C LEU A 960 30.99 -17.99 -49.65
N SER A 961 30.90 -16.79 -49.07
CA SER A 961 30.61 -16.58 -47.65
C SER A 961 29.29 -17.24 -47.22
N ILE A 962 28.21 -17.06 -48.01
CA ILE A 962 26.92 -17.72 -47.73
C ILE A 962 27.07 -19.25 -47.73
N LYS A 963 27.77 -19.80 -48.73
CA LYS A 963 27.91 -21.26 -48.90
C LYS A 963 28.72 -21.92 -47.78
N GLU A 964 29.82 -21.30 -47.38
CA GLU A 964 30.75 -21.87 -46.40
C GLU A 964 30.36 -21.56 -44.95
N ASN A 965 29.90 -20.34 -44.66
CA ASN A 965 29.62 -19.91 -43.28
C ASN A 965 28.12 -19.98 -42.91
N GLY A 966 27.21 -20.04 -43.89
CA GLY A 966 25.78 -19.97 -43.62
C GLY A 966 25.24 -21.09 -42.73
N GLY A 967 25.76 -22.32 -42.87
CA GLY A 967 25.39 -23.43 -41.98
C GLY A 967 25.86 -23.23 -40.53
N VAL A 968 27.01 -22.57 -40.34
CA VAL A 968 27.52 -22.22 -39.00
C VAL A 968 26.65 -21.14 -38.38
N ILE A 969 26.36 -20.08 -39.13
CA ILE A 969 25.62 -18.92 -38.61
C ILE A 969 24.17 -19.26 -38.31
N VAL A 970 23.50 -20.08 -39.13
CA VAL A 970 22.15 -20.59 -38.82
C VAL A 970 22.15 -21.43 -37.54
N THR A 971 23.23 -22.16 -37.25
CA THR A 971 23.35 -22.94 -36.02
C THR A 971 23.53 -22.04 -34.80
N LEU A 972 24.41 -21.03 -34.91
CA LEU A 972 24.61 -20.02 -33.86
C LEU A 972 23.32 -19.25 -33.58
N GLY A 973 22.64 -18.78 -34.62
CA GLY A 973 21.34 -18.12 -34.52
C GLY A 973 20.27 -19.00 -33.90
N MET A 974 20.23 -20.30 -34.23
CA MET A 974 19.31 -21.24 -33.58
C MET A 974 19.63 -21.42 -32.09
N LEU A 975 20.92 -21.43 -31.72
CA LEU A 975 21.34 -21.49 -30.33
C LEU A 975 20.85 -20.26 -29.57
N LEU A 976 21.13 -19.06 -30.06
CA LEU A 976 20.65 -17.82 -29.43
C LEU A 976 19.13 -17.69 -29.39
N PHE A 977 18.45 -18.08 -30.47
CA PHE A 977 16.98 -18.12 -30.50
C PHE A 977 16.44 -18.96 -29.35
N VAL A 978 17.04 -20.12 -29.12
CA VAL A 978 16.60 -21.02 -28.07
C VAL A 978 17.00 -20.55 -26.68
N THR A 979 18.18 -19.96 -26.50
CA THR A 979 18.58 -19.45 -25.18
C THR A 979 17.72 -18.27 -24.75
N PHE A 980 17.45 -17.33 -25.65
CA PHE A 980 16.52 -16.23 -25.37
C PHE A 980 15.07 -16.71 -25.31
N GLY A 981 14.67 -17.65 -26.19
CA GLY A 981 13.35 -18.26 -26.15
C GLY A 981 13.06 -19.04 -24.87
N ALA A 982 14.09 -19.55 -24.19
CA ALA A 982 13.92 -20.21 -22.90
C ALA A 982 13.43 -19.25 -21.79
N LEU A 983 13.67 -17.95 -21.90
CA LEU A 983 13.08 -16.94 -20.98
C LEU A 983 11.55 -16.95 -21.03
N TYR A 984 10.95 -17.31 -22.19
CA TYR A 984 9.50 -17.47 -22.33
C TYR A 984 8.93 -18.58 -21.43
N THR A 985 9.77 -19.47 -20.91
CA THR A 985 9.36 -20.55 -19.99
C THR A 985 9.58 -20.20 -18.52
N SER A 986 10.01 -18.96 -18.22
CA SER A 986 10.31 -18.52 -16.86
C SER A 986 9.05 -18.36 -15.99
N GLY A 987 7.88 -18.11 -16.59
CA GLY A 987 6.64 -17.84 -15.87
C GLY A 987 6.50 -16.39 -15.40
N ILE A 988 7.43 -15.50 -15.76
CA ILE A 988 7.44 -14.08 -15.38
C ILE A 988 7.26 -13.24 -16.63
N GLY A 989 6.16 -12.53 -16.74
CA GLY A 989 5.76 -11.79 -17.95
C GLY A 989 6.85 -10.86 -18.48
N ILE A 990 7.56 -10.12 -17.60
CA ILE A 990 8.67 -9.23 -18.01
C ILE A 990 9.77 -10.01 -18.76
N MET A 991 10.13 -11.20 -18.25
CA MET A 991 11.16 -12.05 -18.86
C MET A 991 10.65 -12.72 -20.12
N GLU A 992 9.37 -13.10 -20.15
CA GLU A 992 8.72 -13.71 -21.31
C GLU A 992 8.68 -12.75 -22.50
N GLU A 993 8.29 -11.49 -22.26
CA GLU A 993 8.30 -10.44 -23.29
C GLU A 993 9.71 -10.20 -23.84
N ILE A 994 10.68 -9.94 -22.95
CA ILE A 994 12.08 -9.69 -23.34
C ILE A 994 12.63 -10.90 -24.09
N GLY A 995 12.40 -12.11 -23.57
CA GLY A 995 12.80 -13.36 -24.19
C GLY A 995 12.26 -13.54 -25.59
N LEU A 996 10.96 -13.32 -25.77
CA LEU A 996 10.30 -13.43 -27.06
C LEU A 996 10.83 -12.37 -28.06
N GLY A 997 11.00 -11.13 -27.62
CA GLY A 997 11.56 -10.04 -28.44
C GLY A 997 12.97 -10.34 -28.93
N LEU A 998 13.83 -10.81 -28.05
CA LEU A 998 15.19 -11.23 -28.40
C LEU A 998 15.20 -12.46 -29.31
N ALA A 999 14.38 -13.46 -29.01
CA ALA A 999 14.29 -14.69 -29.80
C ALA A 999 13.83 -14.40 -31.24
N LEU A 1000 12.74 -13.64 -31.42
CA LEU A 1000 12.25 -13.23 -32.73
C LEU A 1000 13.26 -12.33 -33.44
N GLY A 1001 13.91 -11.44 -32.69
CA GLY A 1001 15.04 -10.64 -33.14
C GLY A 1001 16.12 -11.44 -33.83
N VAL A 1002 16.65 -12.41 -33.10
CA VAL A 1002 17.69 -13.32 -33.60
C VAL A 1002 17.19 -14.11 -34.80
N ILE A 1003 15.94 -14.59 -34.81
CA ILE A 1003 15.39 -15.31 -35.96
C ILE A 1003 15.36 -14.41 -37.21
N VAL A 1004 14.80 -13.20 -37.09
CA VAL A 1004 14.69 -12.27 -38.21
C VAL A 1004 16.09 -11.91 -38.71
N ASP A 1005 17.03 -11.69 -37.81
CA ASP A 1005 18.39 -11.34 -38.18
C ASP A 1005 19.12 -12.50 -38.89
N THR A 1006 19.14 -13.69 -38.28
CA THR A 1006 19.96 -14.82 -38.75
C THR A 1006 19.34 -15.64 -39.88
N PHE A 1007 18.01 -15.76 -39.94
CA PHE A 1007 17.33 -16.57 -40.95
C PHE A 1007 16.80 -15.74 -42.12
N ILE A 1008 16.59 -14.43 -41.94
CA ILE A 1008 16.01 -13.55 -42.96
C ILE A 1008 17.03 -12.49 -43.40
N SER A 1009 17.51 -11.64 -42.49
CA SER A 1009 18.38 -10.51 -42.84
C SER A 1009 19.72 -10.97 -43.40
N TRP A 1010 20.41 -11.82 -42.65
CA TRP A 1010 21.75 -12.30 -42.96
C TRP A 1010 21.87 -13.07 -44.29
N PRO A 1011 21.03 -14.08 -44.60
CA PRO A 1011 21.19 -14.84 -45.85
C PRO A 1011 20.62 -14.14 -47.08
N PHE A 1012 19.70 -13.17 -46.93
CA PHE A 1012 19.00 -12.55 -48.06
C PHE A 1012 19.31 -11.06 -48.24
N PHE A 1013 19.12 -10.24 -47.22
CA PHE A 1013 19.20 -8.78 -47.32
C PHE A 1013 20.64 -8.26 -47.31
N VAL A 1014 21.47 -8.80 -46.42
CA VAL A 1014 22.88 -8.40 -46.28
C VAL A 1014 23.66 -8.62 -47.58
N PRO A 1015 23.65 -9.82 -48.21
CA PRO A 1015 24.31 -10.07 -49.49
C PRO A 1015 23.77 -9.21 -50.64
N THR A 1016 22.46 -8.99 -50.66
CA THR A 1016 21.80 -8.23 -51.72
C THR A 1016 22.38 -6.81 -51.78
N ILE A 1017 22.43 -6.13 -50.64
CA ILE A 1017 22.98 -4.77 -50.54
C ILE A 1017 24.49 -4.75 -50.81
N MET A 1018 25.23 -5.76 -50.33
CA MET A 1018 26.67 -5.91 -50.65
C MET A 1018 26.93 -5.98 -52.16
N MET A 1019 26.14 -6.77 -52.89
CA MET A 1019 26.24 -6.92 -54.34
C MET A 1019 25.86 -5.64 -55.11
N PHE A 1020 25.03 -4.76 -54.52
CA PHE A 1020 24.67 -3.46 -55.12
C PHE A 1020 25.77 -2.41 -54.94
N LEU A 1021 26.33 -2.32 -53.73
CA LEU A 1021 27.31 -1.29 -53.38
C LEU A 1021 28.70 -1.53 -54.01
N LYS A 1022 29.07 -2.78 -54.32
CA LYS A 1022 30.35 -3.14 -54.98
C LYS A 1022 31.55 -2.41 -54.34
N LYS A 1023 32.30 -1.63 -55.13
CA LYS A 1023 33.47 -0.84 -54.69
C LYS A 1023 33.22 0.12 -53.50
N TRP A 1024 31.97 0.53 -53.28
CA TRP A 1024 31.61 1.41 -52.16
C TRP A 1024 31.63 0.70 -50.81
N ASN A 1025 31.58 -0.64 -50.80
CA ASN A 1025 31.71 -1.45 -49.57
C ASN A 1025 33.00 -1.15 -48.81
N TRP A 1026 34.07 -0.83 -49.52
CA TRP A 1026 35.41 -0.74 -48.95
C TRP A 1026 35.94 0.70 -48.84
N TRP A 1027 35.20 1.67 -49.41
CA TRP A 1027 35.63 3.07 -49.43
C TRP A 1027 35.75 3.65 -48.00
N PRO A 1028 36.82 4.40 -47.68
CA PRO A 1028 37.88 4.96 -48.55
C PRO A 1028 39.07 4.02 -48.81
N TYR A 1029 39.13 2.87 -48.15
CA TYR A 1029 40.22 1.93 -48.31
C TYR A 1029 40.13 1.21 -49.67
N LYS A 1030 41.09 1.47 -50.56
CA LYS A 1030 41.19 0.75 -51.83
C LYS A 1030 41.86 -0.60 -51.58
N MET A 1031 41.09 -1.69 -51.67
CA MET A 1031 41.68 -3.04 -51.76
C MET A 1031 42.39 -3.14 -53.11
N ASN A 1032 43.72 -2.94 -53.12
CA ASN A 1032 44.53 -3.11 -54.33
C ASN A 1032 44.63 -4.61 -54.66
N SER A 1033 44.20 -5.01 -55.86
CA SER A 1033 44.29 -6.40 -56.32
C SER A 1033 45.70 -6.81 -56.79
N LYS A 1034 46.76 -6.26 -56.20
CA LYS A 1034 48.15 -6.54 -56.60
C LYS A 1034 49.10 -6.44 -55.41
N ASP A 1035 49.33 -7.58 -54.77
CA ASP A 1035 50.57 -7.92 -54.04
C ASP A 1035 50.91 -9.38 -54.39
N ASN A 1036 51.23 -9.60 -55.67
CA ASN A 1036 51.76 -10.87 -56.18
C ASN A 1036 53.14 -10.67 -56.82
N ASP A 1037 53.92 -9.72 -56.30
CA ASP A 1037 55.35 -9.58 -56.58
C ASP A 1037 56.05 -9.06 -55.31
N ASN A 1038 56.38 -9.99 -54.40
CA ASN A 1038 57.62 -10.02 -53.58
C ASN A 1038 57.64 -11.23 -52.65
#